data_AF-A0A2V7W5C7-F1
#
_entry.id   AF-A0A2V7W5C7-F1
#
_cell.length_a   1.000
_cell.length_b   1.000
_cell.length_c   1.000
_cell.angle_alpha   90.00
_cell.angle_beta   90.00
_cell.angle_gamma   90.00
#
_symmetry.space_group_name_H-M   'P 1'
#
loop_
_entity.id
_entity.type
_entity.pdbx_description
1 polymer ?
#
loop_
_entity_poly.entity_id
_entity_poly.type
_entity_poly.pdbx_seq_one_letter_code
_entity_poly.pdbx_strand_id
1 'polypeptide(L)'
;MSKTACVVPFTTLDISPDGTPIICCQAPVALTVDGRLANAKIDSIEKIWNAPEIVELRGAMARGEKPDACRICWEHENAGSLSLRRIMGESIHYTTGADWSLVKFMRASAAAGHRLETRPRWYQLQFGNTCNLRCRSCWPESSSRIAADPVHRAWYDPDSYRIARGPAAWYRDPERLAEILDGDDEILLSLLGGEPFLIQEVWDFLQMLVDRGWSRRVVLTLTTNGTRQRAELERLAPAFRNFIVSVSIDGHGPLFEYLRSGAKWTELVQNLDWLVRVPHVRTIVSPTMQNTNVLSAVKLFRFFDERALDATFNVLTNPGFLSEKNLPPRVRRIAAERLRAYLDEDCRPENGAVVQAWATLLEQEHELDPKLFHDFMVFTNDLDASRGQSLADVDPELFALLRASGIEWTNERRHAQSSVEKTIASAPARVNATVSADDAIMKLTGSLPLYLQSGSGIVDAIESILHKHGHEGLANARAVADFASHYGRITRVLQARTPHAVVYACDIDSNAVAFCERELGAVPVVTGWRPDEDELPRDVDVVVCISLLTHTPLDHWRRTLRAWQRMLRPGGIVVFTFLSETYFDSWRAGEMEVYGNYSPPQRDEVVHAFEQHGFAACELRGDNYGGDYGIAFARSEIVRAEVANAGLELLELEDNSASFGQSVVAARKPGEQTNDMPEPRVVNRDVRVIALYDSRFYENGERESVWSQLAAAQPPRPLPADLGFCDPRVAEVREAQAALARAHGIDAFCFVQSKWDAPLRDVLAAGRPDFPYCILWRNEDRAAISDEDAEQLFIELLPHFRDPRYVRRDGRPLFIVADVATLPSPRMTAAKWRAIAEAEGVGEMHLCAVEPIPTDLVDDIGFDSLLEAPAMHRAKSYRETAANALTRHAPPKFIRTVVAQREPFDATNVEHYELWLRSILERQTDFVFIDGWNAWSDGAYLEPDDRDGRAFLNATRRATRGLSSGKVLVRRLRDTLGNVNGDTGRLLSELDQVVSMHERSRDELSALIEAALVTSNSNGSSMQRGVLISPRVFEASPGRVSVDAIGTLIGPQIHGTADPVMLDGHHVTFRGWAHSGVADPNVVDLFLVLTSGGEDRVYRVFERTARPDVVSAFPDYPERCGFEGTIPIRELPPGDYRVGIVQRTPSATFYDPTTLSVRRA
;
A
#
# COMPACT_ATOMS: atom_id res chain seq x y z
N MET A 1 -32.76 -41.55 -33.95
CA MET A 1 -33.11 -40.11 -34.06
C MET A 1 -32.34 -39.50 -35.22
N SER A 2 -32.86 -38.45 -35.87
CA SER A 2 -32.10 -37.73 -36.90
C SER A 2 -30.76 -37.29 -36.29
N LYS A 3 -29.65 -37.44 -37.02
CA LYS A 3 -28.33 -36.95 -36.59
C LYS A 3 -28.31 -35.43 -36.41
N THR A 4 -29.31 -34.69 -36.90
CA THR A 4 -29.41 -33.24 -36.80
C THR A 4 -30.42 -32.72 -35.76
N ALA A 5 -31.12 -33.60 -35.03
CA ALA A 5 -32.15 -33.17 -34.08
C ALA A 5 -31.55 -32.55 -32.80
N CYS A 6 -32.11 -31.43 -32.34
CA CYS A 6 -31.81 -30.79 -31.07
C CYS A 6 -33.11 -30.63 -30.27
N VAL A 7 -33.08 -30.84 -28.95
CA VAL A 7 -34.26 -30.72 -28.09
C VAL A 7 -34.65 -29.26 -27.80
N VAL A 8 -33.65 -28.38 -27.74
CA VAL A 8 -33.77 -26.96 -27.35
C VAL A 8 -34.90 -26.21 -28.08
N PRO A 9 -34.96 -26.17 -29.43
CA PRO A 9 -36.02 -25.42 -30.11
C PRO A 9 -37.43 -25.97 -29.89
N PHE A 10 -37.57 -27.17 -29.33
CA PHE A 10 -38.85 -27.81 -29.04
C PHE A 10 -39.26 -27.70 -27.57
N THR A 11 -38.35 -27.35 -26.67
CA THR A 11 -38.60 -27.36 -25.22
C THR A 11 -38.21 -26.09 -24.51
N THR A 12 -37.26 -25.31 -25.02
CA THR A 12 -36.55 -24.28 -24.27
C THR A 12 -36.82 -22.88 -24.83
N LEU A 13 -37.12 -21.94 -23.94
CA LEU A 13 -37.15 -20.51 -24.25
C LEU A 13 -36.12 -19.78 -23.39
N ASP A 14 -35.27 -19.00 -24.05
CA ASP A 14 -34.23 -18.17 -23.42
C ASP A 14 -34.59 -16.70 -23.57
N ILE A 15 -34.58 -15.96 -22.47
CA ILE A 15 -34.95 -14.54 -22.40
C ILE A 15 -33.78 -13.77 -21.79
N SER A 16 -33.19 -12.89 -22.60
CA SER A 16 -32.06 -12.03 -22.25
C SER A 16 -32.42 -10.99 -21.18
N PRO A 17 -31.41 -10.35 -20.53
CA PRO A 17 -31.63 -9.34 -19.49
C PRO A 17 -32.55 -8.17 -19.89
N ASP A 18 -32.54 -7.78 -21.16
CA ASP A 18 -33.38 -6.71 -21.73
C ASP A 18 -34.79 -7.18 -22.14
N GLY A 19 -35.10 -8.46 -21.97
CA GLY A 19 -36.36 -9.08 -22.33
C GLY A 19 -36.42 -9.57 -23.77
N THR A 20 -35.32 -9.49 -24.53
CA THR A 20 -35.26 -10.05 -25.88
C THR A 20 -35.24 -11.59 -25.80
N PRO A 21 -36.21 -12.31 -26.39
CA PRO A 21 -36.15 -13.76 -26.48
C PRO A 21 -35.22 -14.18 -27.62
N ILE A 22 -34.40 -15.21 -27.36
CA ILE A 22 -33.44 -15.78 -28.31
C ILE A 22 -33.62 -17.29 -28.46
N ILE A 23 -33.03 -17.89 -29.49
CA ILE A 23 -33.11 -19.34 -29.72
C ILE A 23 -32.35 -20.12 -28.64
N CYS A 24 -31.08 -19.78 -28.42
CA CYS A 24 -30.27 -20.26 -27.29
C CYS A 24 -28.97 -19.46 -27.16
N CYS A 25 -28.23 -19.63 -26.07
CA CYS A 25 -26.95 -18.96 -25.84
C CYS A 25 -25.86 -19.21 -26.91
N GLN A 26 -25.92 -20.33 -27.66
CA GLN A 26 -24.98 -20.63 -28.76
C GLN A 26 -25.51 -20.22 -30.14
N ALA A 27 -26.77 -19.79 -30.20
CA ALA A 27 -27.42 -19.25 -31.38
C ALA A 27 -28.29 -18.06 -30.93
N PRO A 28 -27.68 -16.92 -30.55
CA PRO A 28 -28.38 -15.79 -29.94
C PRO A 28 -29.16 -14.97 -31.00
N VAL A 29 -29.87 -15.67 -31.88
CA VAL A 29 -30.75 -15.08 -32.89
C VAL A 29 -31.97 -14.53 -32.16
N ALA A 30 -32.13 -13.21 -32.19
CA ALA A 30 -33.30 -12.53 -31.64
C ALA A 30 -34.55 -12.88 -32.46
N LEU A 31 -35.64 -13.17 -31.77
CA LEU A 31 -36.90 -13.56 -32.40
C LEU A 31 -37.72 -12.35 -32.85
N THR A 32 -38.57 -12.53 -33.86
CA THR A 32 -39.49 -11.49 -34.32
C THR A 32 -40.96 -11.85 -34.11
N VAL A 33 -41.75 -10.85 -33.74
CA VAL A 33 -43.21 -10.94 -33.61
C VAL A 33 -43.82 -9.78 -34.38
N ASP A 34 -44.79 -10.07 -35.25
CA ASP A 34 -45.50 -9.08 -36.07
C ASP A 34 -44.57 -8.13 -36.87
N GLY A 35 -43.41 -8.64 -37.32
CA GLY A 35 -42.44 -7.92 -38.15
C GLY A 35 -41.46 -7.01 -37.38
N ARG A 36 -41.48 -7.03 -36.04
CA ARG A 36 -40.50 -6.33 -35.19
C ARG A 36 -39.77 -7.29 -34.25
N LEU A 37 -38.67 -6.84 -33.63
CA LEU A 37 -38.02 -7.58 -32.55
C LEU A 37 -39.03 -7.87 -31.43
N ALA A 38 -39.08 -9.13 -31.03
CA ALA A 38 -39.92 -9.58 -29.94
C ALA A 38 -39.36 -9.08 -28.60
N ASN A 39 -40.23 -8.83 -27.64
CA ASN A 39 -39.82 -8.52 -26.28
C ASN A 39 -40.79 -9.12 -25.26
N ALA A 40 -40.23 -9.83 -24.29
CA ALA A 40 -40.96 -10.55 -23.25
C ALA A 40 -41.79 -9.64 -22.35
N LYS A 41 -41.63 -8.32 -22.38
CA LYS A 41 -42.49 -7.37 -21.67
C LYS A 41 -43.83 -7.13 -22.36
N ILE A 42 -43.90 -7.27 -23.69
CA ILE A 42 -45.06 -6.82 -24.50
C ILE A 42 -45.69 -7.92 -25.34
N ASP A 43 -44.92 -8.93 -25.75
CA ASP A 43 -45.39 -9.98 -26.65
C ASP A 43 -45.84 -11.23 -25.88
N SER A 44 -47.06 -11.71 -26.10
CA SER A 44 -47.55 -12.96 -25.48
C SER A 44 -46.60 -14.13 -25.72
N ILE A 45 -46.46 -15.01 -24.73
CA ILE A 45 -45.57 -16.17 -24.78
C ILE A 45 -45.84 -17.08 -25.99
N GLU A 46 -47.10 -17.22 -26.41
CA GLU A 46 -47.52 -18.03 -27.56
C GLU A 46 -46.96 -17.52 -28.89
N LYS A 47 -46.91 -16.18 -29.03
CA LYS A 47 -46.37 -15.51 -30.22
C LYS A 47 -44.86 -15.68 -30.27
N ILE A 48 -44.17 -15.47 -29.14
CA ILE A 48 -42.72 -15.66 -29.02
C ILE A 48 -42.35 -17.12 -29.31
N TRP A 49 -43.06 -18.08 -28.71
CA TRP A 49 -42.77 -19.50 -28.83
C TRP A 49 -42.94 -20.08 -30.24
N ASN A 50 -43.71 -19.38 -31.06
CA ASN A 50 -43.97 -19.73 -32.46
C ASN A 50 -43.57 -18.60 -33.43
N ALA A 51 -42.53 -17.85 -33.06
CA ALA A 51 -41.88 -16.88 -33.93
C ALA A 51 -41.33 -17.56 -35.20
N PRO A 52 -41.27 -16.85 -36.34
CA PRO A 52 -40.86 -17.42 -37.63
C PRO A 52 -39.52 -18.15 -37.59
N GLU A 53 -38.54 -17.61 -36.86
CA GLU A 53 -37.18 -18.14 -36.77
C GLU A 53 -37.15 -19.52 -36.09
N ILE A 54 -37.91 -19.70 -35.01
CA ILE A 54 -38.03 -20.99 -34.32
C ILE A 54 -38.79 -22.01 -35.17
N VAL A 55 -39.88 -21.58 -35.82
CA VAL A 55 -40.70 -22.46 -36.67
C VAL A 55 -39.87 -23.00 -37.84
N GLU A 56 -39.09 -22.14 -38.50
CA GLU A 56 -38.18 -22.56 -39.56
C GLU A 56 -37.08 -23.49 -39.01
N LEU A 57 -36.51 -23.19 -37.84
CA LEU A 57 -35.50 -24.04 -37.23
C LEU A 57 -36.02 -25.45 -36.93
N ARG A 58 -37.24 -25.56 -36.38
CA ARG A 58 -37.93 -26.84 -36.15
C ARG A 58 -38.17 -27.58 -37.46
N GLY A 59 -38.59 -26.86 -38.51
CA GLY A 59 -38.81 -27.41 -39.85
C GLY A 59 -37.53 -27.97 -40.47
N ALA A 60 -36.45 -27.20 -40.47
CA ALA A 60 -35.15 -27.62 -40.98
C ALA A 60 -34.63 -28.87 -40.26
N MET A 61 -34.71 -28.91 -38.92
CA MET A 61 -34.33 -30.10 -38.15
C MET A 61 -35.21 -31.31 -38.44
N ALA A 62 -36.51 -31.12 -38.66
CA ALA A 62 -37.43 -32.19 -39.04
C ALA A 62 -37.14 -32.76 -40.44
N ARG A 63 -36.67 -31.92 -41.37
CA ARG A 63 -36.20 -32.34 -42.71
C ARG A 63 -34.80 -32.97 -42.70
N GLY A 64 -34.12 -32.98 -41.55
CA GLY A 64 -32.77 -33.53 -41.43
C GLY A 64 -31.66 -32.59 -41.88
N GLU A 65 -31.95 -31.29 -42.03
CA GLU A 65 -31.00 -30.27 -42.45
C GLU A 65 -30.09 -29.85 -41.29
N LYS A 66 -28.95 -29.21 -41.60
CA LYS A 66 -28.05 -28.56 -40.64
C LYS A 66 -28.23 -27.04 -40.76
N PRO A 67 -29.05 -26.41 -39.89
CA PRO A 67 -29.30 -24.97 -39.96
C PRO A 67 -28.04 -24.18 -39.65
N ASP A 68 -27.81 -23.08 -40.40
CA ASP A 68 -26.63 -22.22 -40.23
C ASP A 68 -26.63 -21.50 -38.86
N ALA A 69 -27.80 -21.17 -38.33
CA ALA A 69 -27.94 -20.64 -36.97
C ALA A 69 -27.32 -21.57 -35.89
N CYS A 70 -27.18 -22.87 -36.17
CA CYS A 70 -26.56 -23.85 -35.28
C CYS A 70 -25.12 -24.24 -35.70
N ARG A 71 -24.48 -23.45 -36.58
CA ARG A 71 -23.14 -23.71 -37.15
C ARG A 71 -22.10 -24.05 -36.09
N ILE A 72 -22.07 -23.32 -34.97
CA ILE A 72 -21.12 -23.56 -33.88
C ILE A 72 -21.23 -25.01 -33.38
N CYS A 73 -22.45 -25.50 -33.10
CA CYS A 73 -22.66 -26.89 -32.69
C CYS A 73 -22.22 -27.91 -33.74
N TRP A 74 -22.42 -27.61 -35.04
CA TRP A 74 -21.97 -28.48 -36.13
C TRP A 74 -20.46 -28.54 -36.26
N GLU A 75 -19.78 -27.40 -36.10
CA GLU A 75 -18.32 -27.30 -36.12
C GLU A 75 -17.72 -28.10 -34.96
N HIS A 76 -18.27 -27.96 -33.75
CA HIS A 76 -17.87 -28.77 -32.59
C HIS A 76 -18.01 -30.28 -32.86
N GLU A 77 -19.14 -30.73 -33.41
CA GLU A 77 -19.33 -32.16 -33.68
C GLU A 77 -18.48 -32.70 -34.83
N ASN A 78 -18.30 -31.92 -35.89
CA ASN A 78 -17.43 -32.31 -37.01
C ASN A 78 -15.96 -32.40 -36.55
N ALA A 79 -15.56 -31.61 -35.56
CA ALA A 79 -14.26 -31.71 -34.88
C ALA A 79 -14.19 -32.85 -33.84
N GLY A 80 -15.23 -33.67 -33.71
CA GLY A 80 -15.28 -34.77 -32.73
C GLY A 80 -15.54 -34.32 -31.29
N SER A 81 -15.89 -33.05 -31.05
CA SER A 81 -16.27 -32.51 -29.73
C SER A 81 -17.74 -32.79 -29.40
N LEU A 82 -18.08 -32.75 -28.11
CA LEU A 82 -19.46 -32.62 -27.65
C LEU A 82 -19.96 -31.19 -27.91
N SER A 83 -21.15 -31.05 -28.50
CA SER A 83 -21.81 -29.77 -28.72
C SER A 83 -22.85 -29.48 -27.64
N LEU A 84 -23.19 -28.20 -27.44
CA LEU A 84 -24.27 -27.81 -26.52
C LEU A 84 -25.58 -28.53 -26.86
N ARG A 85 -25.91 -28.72 -28.15
CA ARG A 85 -27.14 -29.43 -28.54
C ARG A 85 -27.18 -30.89 -28.06
N ARG A 86 -26.03 -31.55 -27.95
CA ARG A 86 -25.93 -32.94 -27.44
C ARG A 86 -25.97 -32.96 -25.92
N ILE A 87 -25.23 -32.03 -25.29
CA ILE A 87 -25.18 -31.86 -23.83
C ILE A 87 -26.57 -31.57 -23.27
N MET A 88 -27.30 -30.61 -23.85
CA MET A 88 -28.65 -30.24 -23.36
C MET A 88 -29.64 -31.40 -23.40
N GLY A 89 -29.51 -32.31 -24.38
CA GLY A 89 -30.35 -33.51 -24.47
C GLY A 89 -30.14 -34.46 -23.29
N GLU A 90 -28.90 -34.62 -22.84
CA GLU A 90 -28.55 -35.44 -21.68
C GLU A 90 -28.83 -34.71 -20.35
N SER A 91 -28.64 -33.39 -20.29
CA SER A 91 -28.90 -32.57 -19.11
C SER A 91 -30.37 -32.60 -18.67
N ILE A 92 -31.32 -32.57 -19.61
CA ILE A 92 -32.75 -32.64 -19.29
C ILE A 92 -33.06 -33.95 -18.55
N HIS A 93 -32.53 -35.07 -19.03
CA HIS A 93 -32.71 -36.38 -18.41
C HIS A 93 -32.09 -36.41 -17.00
N TYR A 94 -30.88 -35.88 -16.85
CA TYR A 94 -30.16 -35.84 -15.57
C TYR A 94 -30.83 -34.93 -14.52
N THR A 95 -31.31 -33.76 -14.93
CA THR A 95 -31.85 -32.72 -14.04
C THR A 95 -33.30 -33.00 -13.64
N THR A 96 -34.12 -33.54 -14.54
CA THR A 96 -35.55 -33.73 -14.29
C THR A 96 -35.93 -35.20 -14.02
N GLY A 97 -35.07 -36.15 -14.41
CA GLY A 97 -35.41 -37.58 -14.43
C GLY A 97 -36.49 -37.95 -15.46
N ALA A 98 -36.99 -36.99 -16.25
CA ALA A 98 -38.06 -37.18 -17.21
C ALA A 98 -37.49 -37.46 -18.61
N ASP A 99 -38.09 -38.42 -19.31
CA ASP A 99 -37.82 -38.66 -20.73
C ASP A 99 -38.68 -37.69 -21.57
N TRP A 100 -38.15 -36.49 -21.81
CA TRP A 100 -38.76 -35.51 -22.71
C TRP A 100 -38.56 -35.97 -24.15
N SER A 101 -39.40 -36.92 -24.58
CA SER A 101 -39.30 -37.56 -25.89
C SER A 101 -39.33 -36.54 -27.03
N LEU A 102 -38.15 -36.20 -27.56
CA LEU A 102 -37.97 -35.30 -28.69
C LEU A 102 -38.81 -35.73 -29.91
N VAL A 103 -38.98 -37.04 -30.09
CA VAL A 103 -39.79 -37.62 -31.17
C VAL A 103 -41.26 -37.19 -31.06
N LYS A 104 -41.80 -37.08 -29.83
CA LYS A 104 -43.18 -36.62 -29.59
C LYS A 104 -43.35 -35.16 -29.99
N PHE A 105 -42.44 -34.28 -29.57
CA PHE A 105 -42.48 -32.86 -29.92
C PHE A 105 -42.28 -32.61 -31.42
N MET A 106 -41.34 -33.33 -32.05
CA MET A 106 -41.14 -33.24 -33.50
C MET A 106 -42.39 -33.65 -34.27
N ARG A 107 -43.05 -34.75 -33.89
CA ARG A 107 -44.31 -35.19 -34.55
C ARG A 107 -45.45 -34.19 -34.33
N ALA A 108 -45.62 -33.71 -33.10
CA ALA A 108 -46.64 -32.72 -32.77
C ALA A 108 -46.45 -31.44 -33.58
N SER A 109 -45.22 -30.93 -33.66
CA SER A 109 -44.92 -29.72 -34.42
C SER A 109 -45.15 -29.91 -35.93
N ALA A 110 -44.70 -31.03 -36.51
CA ALA A 110 -44.87 -31.29 -37.94
C ALA A 110 -46.35 -31.33 -38.37
N ALA A 111 -47.26 -31.79 -37.49
CA ALA A 111 -48.69 -31.82 -37.76
C ALA A 111 -49.34 -30.41 -37.81
N ALA A 112 -48.67 -29.38 -37.29
CA ALA A 112 -49.15 -28.00 -37.20
C ALA A 112 -48.22 -27.00 -37.92
N GLY A 113 -47.60 -27.41 -39.02
CA GLY A 113 -46.69 -26.55 -39.79
C GLY A 113 -45.45 -26.10 -38.99
N HIS A 114 -44.92 -27.01 -38.17
CA HIS A 114 -43.78 -26.80 -37.26
C HIS A 114 -44.04 -25.83 -36.09
N ARG A 115 -45.29 -25.43 -35.88
CA ARG A 115 -45.74 -24.70 -34.68
C ARG A 115 -46.04 -25.68 -33.54
N LEU A 116 -45.91 -25.24 -32.30
CA LEU A 116 -46.28 -26.00 -31.10
C LEU A 116 -47.39 -25.26 -30.35
N GLU A 117 -48.51 -25.95 -30.14
CA GLU A 117 -49.62 -25.47 -29.30
C GLU A 117 -49.29 -25.57 -27.80
N THR A 118 -48.39 -26.50 -27.43
CA THR A 118 -47.88 -26.64 -26.07
C THR A 118 -46.87 -25.54 -25.75
N ARG A 119 -46.91 -25.01 -24.51
CA ARG A 119 -45.94 -24.04 -24.00
C ARG A 119 -44.53 -24.63 -23.81
N PRO A 120 -43.48 -23.79 -23.72
CA PRO A 120 -42.13 -24.23 -23.36
C PRO A 120 -42.12 -25.01 -22.03
N ARG A 121 -41.20 -25.99 -21.94
CA ARG A 121 -40.97 -26.81 -20.74
C ARG A 121 -39.74 -26.38 -19.97
N TRP A 122 -38.81 -25.68 -20.63
CA TRP A 122 -37.61 -25.14 -20.01
C TRP A 122 -37.54 -23.64 -20.26
N TYR A 123 -37.50 -22.86 -19.18
CA TYR A 123 -37.32 -21.42 -19.22
C TYR A 123 -35.92 -21.06 -18.70
N GLN A 124 -35.15 -20.35 -19.51
CA GLN A 124 -33.88 -19.74 -19.12
C GLN A 124 -34.11 -18.24 -19.02
N LEU A 125 -34.22 -17.73 -17.79
CA LEU A 125 -34.59 -16.35 -17.54
C LEU A 125 -33.38 -15.59 -16.99
N GLN A 126 -33.00 -14.51 -17.68
CA GLN A 126 -31.89 -13.67 -17.28
C GLN A 126 -32.38 -12.41 -16.55
N PHE A 127 -32.17 -12.36 -15.24
CA PHE A 127 -32.64 -11.24 -14.40
C PHE A 127 -31.59 -10.13 -14.42
N GLY A 128 -31.73 -9.17 -15.33
CA GLY A 128 -30.88 -7.98 -15.38
C GLY A 128 -29.38 -8.28 -15.46
N ASN A 129 -28.57 -7.29 -15.10
CA ASN A 129 -27.11 -7.43 -15.10
C ASN A 129 -26.45 -7.07 -13.77
N THR A 130 -27.21 -6.80 -12.69
CA THR A 130 -26.67 -6.40 -11.39
C THR A 130 -25.74 -7.48 -10.87
N CYS A 131 -24.45 -7.19 -10.78
CA CYS A 131 -23.41 -8.12 -10.34
C CYS A 131 -22.35 -7.35 -9.53
N ASN A 132 -21.57 -8.06 -8.72
CA ASN A 132 -20.46 -7.51 -7.95
C ASN A 132 -19.07 -7.85 -8.52
N LEU A 133 -18.99 -8.63 -9.61
CA LEU A 133 -17.71 -9.13 -10.14
C LEU A 133 -17.40 -8.61 -11.55
N ARG A 134 -16.09 -8.49 -11.84
CA ARG A 134 -15.55 -8.16 -13.17
C ARG A 134 -14.88 -9.38 -13.81
N CYS A 135 -15.58 -10.50 -13.91
CA CYS A 135 -15.04 -11.75 -14.46
C CYS A 135 -14.51 -11.56 -15.89
N ARG A 136 -13.30 -12.07 -16.18
CA ARG A 136 -12.62 -11.87 -17.47
C ARG A 136 -13.34 -12.53 -18.66
N SER A 137 -14.04 -13.63 -18.40
CA SER A 137 -14.83 -14.36 -19.39
C SER A 137 -16.27 -13.82 -19.57
N CYS A 138 -16.66 -12.77 -18.84
CA CYS A 138 -18.03 -12.29 -18.75
C CYS A 138 -18.20 -10.96 -19.51
N TRP A 139 -19.45 -10.55 -19.76
CA TRP A 139 -19.81 -9.43 -20.63
C TRP A 139 -20.64 -8.34 -19.94
N PRO A 140 -20.69 -7.11 -20.51
CA PRO A 140 -21.45 -5.98 -19.94
C PRO A 140 -22.93 -6.28 -19.68
N GLU A 141 -23.55 -7.13 -20.49
CA GLU A 141 -24.95 -7.56 -20.33
C GLU A 141 -25.18 -8.47 -19.12
N SER A 142 -24.15 -9.16 -18.64
CA SER A 142 -24.27 -10.09 -17.52
C SER A 142 -23.64 -9.54 -16.23
N SER A 143 -22.87 -8.45 -16.30
CA SER A 143 -22.30 -7.79 -15.12
C SER A 143 -22.31 -6.26 -15.23
N SER A 144 -22.98 -5.62 -14.28
CA SER A 144 -23.02 -4.17 -14.11
C SER A 144 -21.64 -3.60 -13.79
N ARG A 145 -20.74 -4.38 -13.17
CA ARG A 145 -19.34 -3.96 -12.92
C ARG A 145 -18.50 -4.00 -14.17
N ILE A 146 -18.78 -4.90 -15.11
CA ILE A 146 -18.12 -4.91 -16.42
C ILE A 146 -18.68 -3.78 -17.30
N ALA A 147 -20.00 -3.55 -17.26
CA ALA A 147 -20.61 -2.41 -17.94
C ALA A 147 -20.07 -1.05 -17.46
N ALA A 148 -19.66 -0.96 -16.19
CA ALA A 148 -19.02 0.21 -15.60
C ALA A 148 -17.49 0.25 -15.78
N ASP A 149 -16.85 -0.85 -16.17
CA ASP A 149 -15.40 -0.94 -16.41
C ASP A 149 -15.09 -0.41 -17.82
N PRO A 150 -14.51 0.79 -17.97
CA PRO A 150 -14.33 1.42 -19.27
C PRO A 150 -13.36 0.64 -20.18
N VAL A 151 -12.40 -0.08 -19.60
CA VAL A 151 -11.41 -0.85 -20.37
C VAL A 151 -11.99 -2.19 -20.80
N HIS A 152 -12.61 -2.93 -19.87
CA HIS A 152 -13.22 -4.21 -20.23
C HIS A 152 -14.42 -4.03 -21.16
N ARG A 153 -15.25 -3.00 -20.95
CA ARG A 153 -16.39 -2.70 -21.81
C ARG A 153 -15.97 -2.37 -23.25
N ALA A 154 -14.81 -1.73 -23.45
CA ALA A 154 -14.36 -1.28 -24.77
C ALA A 154 -13.98 -2.44 -25.72
N TRP A 155 -13.77 -3.65 -25.18
CA TRP A 155 -13.57 -4.87 -25.96
C TRP A 155 -14.84 -5.41 -26.62
N TYR A 156 -16.00 -4.85 -26.29
CA TYR A 156 -17.29 -5.23 -26.84
C TYR A 156 -17.87 -4.10 -27.67
N ASP A 157 -18.44 -4.45 -28.82
CA ASP A 157 -19.13 -3.49 -29.67
C ASP A 157 -20.37 -2.93 -28.91
N PRO A 158 -20.50 -1.61 -28.72
CA PRO A 158 -21.65 -1.01 -28.06
C PRO A 158 -23.00 -1.40 -28.68
N ASP A 159 -23.04 -1.77 -29.96
CA ASP A 159 -24.24 -2.24 -30.63
C ASP A 159 -24.49 -3.75 -30.44
N SER A 160 -23.46 -4.50 -30.02
CA SER A 160 -23.55 -5.94 -29.75
C SER A 160 -24.07 -6.27 -28.36
N TYR A 161 -24.36 -5.28 -27.52
CA TYR A 161 -24.99 -5.51 -26.22
C TYR A 161 -25.95 -4.38 -25.81
N ARG A 162 -27.09 -4.75 -25.23
CA ARG A 162 -28.12 -3.84 -24.73
C ARG A 162 -28.19 -3.94 -23.22
N ILE A 163 -27.63 -2.96 -22.53
CA ILE A 163 -27.82 -2.81 -21.08
C ILE A 163 -29.26 -2.35 -20.88
N ALA A 164 -30.09 -3.14 -20.19
CA ALA A 164 -31.39 -2.71 -19.73
C ALA A 164 -31.22 -1.50 -18.77
N ARG A 165 -31.33 -0.28 -19.30
CA ARG A 165 -31.29 0.95 -18.49
C ARG A 165 -32.71 1.35 -18.08
N GLY A 166 -32.95 1.50 -16.78
CA GLY A 166 -34.15 2.15 -16.26
C GLY A 166 -35.42 1.25 -16.15
N PRO A 167 -36.63 1.84 -16.11
CA PRO A 167 -37.91 1.18 -15.75
C PRO A 167 -38.45 0.15 -16.77
N ALA A 168 -37.58 -0.41 -17.61
CA ALA A 168 -37.89 -1.37 -18.67
C ALA A 168 -37.61 -2.84 -18.30
N ALA A 169 -37.18 -3.15 -17.07
CA ALA A 169 -36.95 -4.53 -16.62
C ALA A 169 -38.24 -5.36 -16.66
N TRP A 170 -38.35 -6.25 -17.65
CA TRP A 170 -39.53 -7.10 -17.89
C TRP A 170 -39.83 -8.04 -16.72
N TYR A 171 -38.81 -8.39 -15.94
CA TYR A 171 -38.88 -9.26 -14.76
C TYR A 171 -39.32 -8.55 -13.47
N ARG A 172 -39.56 -7.23 -13.49
CA ARG A 172 -40.07 -6.49 -12.32
C ARG A 172 -41.60 -6.56 -12.17
N ASP A 173 -42.28 -7.12 -13.16
CA ASP A 173 -43.73 -7.28 -13.16
C ASP A 173 -44.07 -8.73 -12.81
N PRO A 174 -44.55 -9.01 -11.58
CA PRO A 174 -44.89 -10.36 -11.15
C PRO A 174 -46.03 -10.98 -11.97
N GLU A 175 -47.00 -10.19 -12.42
CA GLU A 175 -48.10 -10.70 -13.25
C GLU A 175 -47.58 -11.10 -14.63
N ARG A 176 -46.63 -10.34 -15.17
CA ARG A 176 -45.98 -10.69 -16.42
C ARG A 176 -45.16 -11.98 -16.31
N LEU A 177 -44.38 -12.13 -15.23
CA LEU A 177 -43.65 -13.36 -14.95
C LEU A 177 -44.61 -14.56 -14.75
N ALA A 178 -45.75 -14.32 -14.11
CA ALA A 178 -46.78 -15.33 -13.96
C ALA A 178 -47.38 -15.74 -15.30
N GLU A 179 -47.68 -14.80 -16.21
CA GLU A 179 -48.17 -15.08 -17.56
C GLU A 179 -47.18 -15.93 -18.38
N ILE A 180 -45.88 -15.63 -18.29
CA ILE A 180 -44.84 -16.36 -19.01
C ILE A 180 -44.78 -17.82 -18.58
N LEU A 181 -44.97 -18.10 -17.27
CA LEU A 181 -44.87 -19.44 -16.70
C LEU A 181 -46.21 -20.15 -16.52
N ASP A 182 -47.31 -19.51 -16.89
CA ASP A 182 -48.66 -20.02 -16.65
C ASP A 182 -48.88 -21.38 -17.35
N GLY A 183 -49.71 -22.24 -16.74
CA GLY A 183 -49.99 -23.61 -17.17
C GLY A 183 -49.73 -24.66 -16.10
N ASP A 184 -50.30 -25.86 -16.28
CA ASP A 184 -50.28 -26.95 -15.28
C ASP A 184 -49.07 -27.89 -15.40
N ASP A 185 -48.26 -27.65 -16.40
CA ASP A 185 -47.16 -28.52 -16.80
C ASP A 185 -45.94 -28.38 -15.89
N GLU A 186 -45.24 -29.50 -15.65
CA GLU A 186 -43.92 -29.48 -15.01
C GLU A 186 -42.92 -28.73 -15.90
N ILE A 187 -42.16 -27.81 -15.30
CA ILE A 187 -41.19 -26.96 -15.97
C ILE A 187 -39.81 -27.00 -15.29
N LEU A 188 -38.78 -26.90 -16.11
CA LEU A 188 -37.41 -26.61 -15.68
C LEU A 188 -37.20 -25.09 -15.77
N LEU A 189 -36.88 -24.48 -14.64
CA LEU A 189 -36.61 -23.05 -14.55
C LEU A 189 -35.14 -22.83 -14.24
N SER A 190 -34.41 -22.18 -15.14
CA SER A 190 -33.02 -21.79 -14.92
C SER A 190 -32.93 -20.29 -14.78
N LEU A 191 -32.48 -19.83 -13.61
CA LEU A 191 -32.27 -18.43 -13.31
C LEU A 191 -30.77 -18.13 -13.39
N LEU A 192 -30.41 -17.30 -14.37
CA LEU A 192 -29.06 -16.86 -14.67
C LEU A 192 -29.05 -15.34 -14.94
N GLY A 193 -27.90 -14.79 -15.33
CA GLY A 193 -27.75 -13.34 -15.56
C GLY A 193 -27.54 -12.55 -14.26
N GLY A 194 -26.69 -11.52 -14.32
CA GLY A 194 -26.27 -10.79 -13.12
C GLY A 194 -25.62 -11.70 -12.07
N GLU A 195 -25.79 -11.31 -10.80
CA GLU A 195 -25.62 -12.18 -9.64
C GLU A 195 -26.98 -12.36 -8.95
N PRO A 196 -27.67 -13.49 -9.14
CA PRO A 196 -29.01 -13.70 -8.61
C PRO A 196 -29.15 -13.54 -7.10
N PHE A 197 -28.08 -13.79 -6.31
CA PHE A 197 -28.13 -13.57 -4.85
C PHE A 197 -28.15 -12.08 -4.48
N LEU A 198 -27.80 -11.18 -5.39
CA LEU A 198 -27.87 -9.72 -5.22
C LEU A 198 -29.16 -9.10 -5.75
N ILE A 199 -29.95 -9.83 -6.54
CA ILE A 199 -31.12 -9.30 -7.24
C ILE A 199 -32.37 -9.68 -6.44
N GLN A 200 -32.96 -8.71 -5.75
CA GLN A 200 -34.12 -8.95 -4.89
C GLN A 200 -35.31 -9.54 -5.68
N GLU A 201 -35.52 -9.09 -6.92
CA GLU A 201 -36.63 -9.55 -7.75
C GLU A 201 -36.58 -11.04 -8.07
N VAL A 202 -35.40 -11.67 -8.08
CA VAL A 202 -35.26 -13.13 -8.21
C VAL A 202 -36.00 -13.82 -7.06
N TRP A 203 -35.84 -13.30 -5.85
CA TRP A 203 -36.38 -13.93 -4.66
C TRP A 203 -37.84 -13.61 -4.44
N ASP A 204 -38.27 -12.41 -4.78
CA ASP A 204 -39.69 -12.05 -4.81
C ASP A 204 -40.43 -12.94 -5.81
N PHE A 205 -39.80 -13.24 -6.96
CA PHE A 205 -40.33 -14.18 -7.94
C PHE A 205 -40.39 -15.63 -7.40
N LEU A 206 -39.33 -16.12 -6.73
CA LEU A 206 -39.36 -17.44 -6.10
C LEU A 206 -40.44 -17.52 -5.01
N GLN A 207 -40.63 -16.46 -4.22
CA GLN A 207 -41.71 -16.36 -3.23
C GLN A 207 -43.08 -16.40 -3.90
N MET A 208 -43.28 -15.65 -5.00
CA MET A 208 -44.51 -15.67 -5.78
C MET A 208 -44.85 -17.08 -6.30
N LEU A 209 -43.86 -17.86 -6.75
CA LEU A 209 -44.06 -19.26 -7.17
C LEU A 209 -44.55 -20.14 -6.01
N VAL A 210 -44.06 -19.89 -4.79
CA VAL A 210 -44.52 -20.59 -3.59
C VAL A 210 -45.94 -20.17 -3.22
N ASP A 211 -46.23 -18.87 -3.21
CA ASP A 211 -47.54 -18.31 -2.82
C ASP A 211 -48.66 -18.75 -3.77
N ARG A 212 -48.36 -18.87 -5.07
CA ARG A 212 -49.30 -19.38 -6.09
C ARG A 212 -49.42 -20.91 -6.10
N GLY A 213 -48.65 -21.62 -5.25
CA GLY A 213 -48.64 -23.08 -5.18
C GLY A 213 -47.96 -23.77 -6.36
N TRP A 214 -47.16 -23.04 -7.15
CA TRP A 214 -46.50 -23.54 -8.36
C TRP A 214 -45.13 -24.16 -8.09
N SER A 215 -44.52 -23.92 -6.92
CA SER A 215 -43.17 -24.42 -6.59
C SER A 215 -42.99 -25.94 -6.75
N ARG A 216 -44.06 -26.73 -6.61
CA ARG A 216 -44.02 -28.20 -6.76
C ARG A 216 -43.94 -28.70 -8.20
N ARG A 217 -44.35 -27.90 -9.18
CA ARG A 217 -44.22 -28.19 -10.62
C ARG A 217 -42.93 -27.62 -11.23
N VAL A 218 -42.10 -26.94 -10.43
CA VAL A 218 -40.85 -26.31 -10.87
C VAL A 218 -39.65 -27.11 -10.39
N VAL A 219 -38.80 -27.52 -11.34
CA VAL A 219 -37.41 -27.91 -11.07
C VAL A 219 -36.56 -26.65 -11.26
N LEU A 220 -35.93 -26.17 -10.19
CA LEU A 220 -35.21 -24.90 -10.22
C LEU A 220 -33.70 -25.11 -10.27
N THR A 221 -33.03 -24.40 -11.18
CA THR A 221 -31.59 -24.22 -11.20
C THR A 221 -31.28 -22.74 -11.03
N LEU A 222 -30.54 -22.37 -9.99
CA LEU A 222 -30.10 -21.01 -9.69
C LEU A 222 -28.58 -20.93 -9.81
N THR A 223 -28.07 -20.11 -10.72
CA THR A 223 -26.61 -19.96 -10.91
C THR A 223 -26.09 -18.74 -10.13
N THR A 224 -25.01 -18.92 -9.36
CA THR A 224 -24.37 -17.87 -8.57
C THR A 224 -22.85 -17.85 -8.79
N ASN A 225 -22.25 -16.69 -8.60
CA ASN A 225 -20.80 -16.50 -8.55
C ASN A 225 -20.16 -16.90 -7.20
N GLY A 226 -20.97 -17.26 -6.19
CA GLY A 226 -20.51 -17.81 -4.91
C GLY A 226 -20.03 -16.78 -3.88
N THR A 227 -20.29 -15.48 -4.07
CA THR A 227 -19.80 -14.42 -3.16
C THR A 227 -20.78 -13.97 -2.08
N ARG A 228 -22.02 -14.50 -2.07
CA ARG A 228 -23.06 -14.09 -1.13
C ARG A 228 -23.78 -15.28 -0.53
N GLN A 229 -24.18 -15.13 0.72
CA GLN A 229 -25.16 -16.01 1.39
C GLN A 229 -26.51 -15.29 1.45
N ARG A 230 -27.59 -16.07 1.49
CA ARG A 230 -28.94 -15.50 1.62
C ARG A 230 -29.85 -16.40 2.44
N ALA A 231 -30.46 -15.84 3.48
CA ALA A 231 -31.28 -16.58 4.43
C ALA A 231 -32.55 -17.17 3.79
N GLU A 232 -33.10 -16.49 2.79
CA GLU A 232 -34.32 -16.94 2.12
C GLU A 232 -34.10 -18.18 1.26
N LEU A 233 -32.86 -18.53 0.91
CA LEU A 233 -32.57 -19.82 0.29
C LEU A 233 -33.03 -20.95 1.21
N GLU A 234 -32.64 -20.90 2.49
CA GLU A 234 -33.02 -21.89 3.50
C GLU A 234 -34.54 -21.90 3.73
N ARG A 235 -35.18 -20.74 3.65
CA ARG A 235 -36.63 -20.58 3.83
C ARG A 235 -37.45 -21.13 2.66
N LEU A 236 -37.00 -20.88 1.42
CA LEU A 236 -37.76 -21.18 0.21
C LEU A 236 -37.46 -22.54 -0.38
N ALA A 237 -36.22 -23.01 -0.31
CA ALA A 237 -35.80 -24.27 -0.92
C ALA A 237 -36.69 -25.48 -0.54
N PRO A 238 -37.16 -25.64 0.72
CA PRO A 238 -38.04 -26.76 1.09
C PRO A 238 -39.40 -26.78 0.37
N ALA A 239 -39.85 -25.66 -0.20
CA ALA A 239 -41.12 -25.58 -0.92
C ALA A 239 -41.02 -26.11 -2.36
N PHE A 240 -39.81 -26.25 -2.92
CA PHE A 240 -39.57 -26.73 -4.27
C PHE A 240 -39.35 -28.24 -4.29
N ARG A 241 -39.68 -28.88 -5.42
CA ARG A 241 -39.43 -30.32 -5.59
C ARG A 241 -37.94 -30.63 -5.70
N ASN A 242 -37.23 -29.80 -6.46
CA ASN A 242 -35.78 -29.87 -6.68
C ASN A 242 -35.25 -28.43 -6.74
N PHE A 243 -34.25 -28.12 -5.91
CA PHE A 243 -33.58 -26.83 -5.88
C PHE A 243 -32.09 -27.05 -6.10
N ILE A 244 -31.58 -26.70 -7.27
CA ILE A 244 -30.18 -26.86 -7.64
C ILE A 244 -29.51 -25.49 -7.61
N VAL A 245 -28.42 -25.36 -6.88
CA VAL A 245 -27.56 -24.17 -6.92
C VAL A 245 -26.28 -24.53 -7.68
N SER A 246 -26.04 -23.83 -8.78
CA SER A 246 -24.83 -23.96 -9.60
C SER A 246 -23.87 -22.82 -9.28
N VAL A 247 -22.68 -23.14 -8.79
CA VAL A 247 -21.66 -22.15 -8.41
C VAL A 247 -20.60 -22.05 -9.50
N SER A 248 -20.39 -20.86 -10.06
CA SER A 248 -19.39 -20.62 -11.10
C SER A 248 -18.00 -20.41 -10.50
N ILE A 249 -17.10 -21.37 -10.70
CA ILE A 249 -15.74 -21.38 -10.15
C ILE A 249 -14.76 -21.75 -11.26
N ASP A 250 -13.95 -20.78 -11.73
CA ASP A 250 -13.13 -20.95 -12.94
C ASP A 250 -11.63 -21.13 -12.66
N GLY A 251 -11.21 -21.13 -11.39
CA GLY A 251 -9.82 -21.27 -10.98
C GLY A 251 -9.71 -21.68 -9.51
N HIS A 252 -8.50 -22.00 -9.06
CA HIS A 252 -8.20 -22.37 -7.68
C HIS A 252 -7.25 -21.33 -7.04
N GLY A 253 -7.59 -20.86 -5.83
CA GLY A 253 -6.73 -19.94 -5.07
C GLY A 253 -6.53 -18.59 -5.77
N PRO A 254 -5.29 -18.07 -5.91
CA PRO A 254 -5.03 -16.77 -6.54
C PRO A 254 -5.57 -16.66 -7.99
N LEU A 255 -5.57 -17.76 -8.75
CA LEU A 255 -6.08 -17.76 -10.12
C LEU A 255 -7.61 -17.52 -10.16
N PHE A 256 -8.36 -17.98 -9.16
CA PHE A 256 -9.79 -17.68 -9.03
C PHE A 256 -10.01 -16.17 -8.88
N GLU A 257 -9.29 -15.52 -7.97
CA GLU A 257 -9.42 -14.07 -7.72
C GLU A 257 -8.99 -13.24 -8.93
N TYR A 258 -8.00 -13.73 -9.69
CA TYR A 258 -7.57 -13.14 -10.94
C TYR A 258 -8.65 -13.21 -12.03
N LEU A 259 -9.20 -14.39 -12.28
CA LEU A 259 -10.24 -14.62 -13.30
C LEU A 259 -11.57 -13.97 -12.94
N ARG A 260 -11.91 -13.95 -11.65
CA ARG A 260 -13.16 -13.41 -11.09
C ARG A 260 -12.89 -12.18 -10.24
N SER A 261 -12.29 -11.16 -10.84
CA SER A 261 -11.86 -9.93 -10.16
C SER A 261 -12.98 -9.32 -9.31
N GLY A 262 -12.72 -9.14 -8.01
CA GLY A 262 -13.69 -8.69 -7.01
C GLY A 262 -14.16 -9.79 -6.05
N ALA A 263 -13.88 -11.07 -6.35
CA ALA A 263 -14.14 -12.19 -5.46
C ALA A 263 -12.91 -12.53 -4.60
N LYS A 264 -13.13 -13.12 -3.43
CA LYS A 264 -12.10 -13.66 -2.54
C LYS A 264 -12.22 -15.16 -2.43
N TRP A 265 -11.10 -15.87 -2.55
CA TRP A 265 -11.07 -17.33 -2.49
C TRP A 265 -11.55 -17.84 -1.12
N THR A 266 -11.13 -17.20 -0.04
CA THR A 266 -11.54 -17.55 1.33
C THR A 266 -13.05 -17.41 1.53
N GLU A 267 -13.65 -16.33 1.02
CA GLU A 267 -15.11 -16.11 1.08
C GLU A 267 -15.87 -17.14 0.24
N LEU A 268 -15.39 -17.46 -0.96
CA LEU A 268 -16.00 -18.50 -1.79
C LEU A 268 -16.03 -19.85 -1.05
N VAL A 269 -14.92 -20.26 -0.43
CA VAL A 269 -14.83 -21.52 0.31
C VAL A 269 -15.84 -21.53 1.47
N GLN A 270 -15.94 -20.44 2.24
CA GLN A 270 -16.92 -20.32 3.32
C GLN A 270 -18.36 -20.42 2.82
N ASN A 271 -18.67 -19.77 1.69
CA ASN A 271 -20.00 -19.79 1.10
C ASN A 271 -20.37 -21.15 0.51
N LEU A 272 -19.40 -21.87 -0.06
CA LEU A 272 -19.59 -23.26 -0.50
C LEU A 272 -19.88 -24.17 0.68
N ASP A 273 -19.12 -24.05 1.77
CA ASP A 273 -19.32 -24.85 2.97
C ASP A 273 -20.71 -24.60 3.60
N TRP A 274 -21.22 -23.37 3.50
CA TRP A 274 -22.60 -23.05 3.85
C TRP A 274 -23.61 -23.68 2.88
N LEU A 275 -23.47 -23.47 1.56
CA LEU A 275 -24.39 -23.97 0.53
C LEU A 275 -24.58 -25.49 0.60
N VAL A 276 -23.50 -26.24 0.83
CA VAL A 276 -23.55 -27.71 0.95
C VAL A 276 -24.35 -28.17 2.18
N ARG A 277 -24.47 -27.32 3.22
CA ARG A 277 -25.24 -27.62 4.44
C ARG A 277 -26.70 -27.19 4.35
N VAL A 278 -27.09 -26.40 3.35
CA VAL A 278 -28.47 -25.93 3.20
C VAL A 278 -29.38 -27.13 2.87
N PRO A 279 -30.38 -27.44 3.71
CA PRO A 279 -31.29 -28.55 3.45
C PRO A 279 -32.07 -28.36 2.15
N HIS A 280 -32.37 -29.45 1.45
CA HIS A 280 -33.14 -29.45 0.20
C HIS A 280 -32.50 -28.72 -1.00
N VAL A 281 -31.27 -28.24 -0.86
CA VAL A 281 -30.47 -27.68 -1.95
C VAL A 281 -29.44 -28.69 -2.42
N ARG A 282 -29.39 -28.93 -3.74
CA ARG A 282 -28.30 -29.65 -4.39
C ARG A 282 -27.28 -28.66 -4.95
N THR A 283 -26.11 -28.61 -4.34
CA THR A 283 -25.02 -27.74 -4.79
C THR A 283 -24.18 -28.44 -5.84
N ILE A 284 -24.00 -27.80 -7.00
CA ILE A 284 -23.10 -28.22 -8.07
C ILE A 284 -22.14 -27.09 -8.42
N VAL A 285 -21.03 -27.42 -9.05
CA VAL A 285 -20.04 -26.44 -9.51
C VAL A 285 -19.94 -26.44 -11.03
N SER A 286 -19.69 -25.28 -11.61
CA SER A 286 -19.71 -25.08 -13.07
C SER A 286 -18.50 -24.27 -13.53
N PRO A 287 -17.30 -24.88 -13.62
CA PRO A 287 -16.13 -24.25 -14.23
C PRO A 287 -16.32 -24.02 -15.73
N THR A 288 -15.79 -22.89 -16.21
CA THR A 288 -15.71 -22.56 -17.65
C THR A 288 -14.28 -22.78 -18.15
N MET A 289 -14.09 -23.71 -19.08
CA MET A 289 -12.79 -23.92 -19.73
C MET A 289 -12.43 -22.69 -20.57
N GLN A 290 -11.24 -22.12 -20.33
CA GLN A 290 -10.68 -20.99 -21.06
C GLN A 290 -9.15 -21.09 -21.09
N ASN A 291 -8.49 -20.37 -22.00
CA ASN A 291 -7.04 -20.41 -22.18
C ASN A 291 -6.22 -20.21 -20.89
N THR A 292 -6.76 -19.50 -19.90
CA THR A 292 -6.05 -19.08 -18.69
C THR A 292 -6.17 -20.10 -17.54
N ASN A 293 -7.06 -21.09 -17.62
CA ASN A 293 -7.26 -22.05 -16.51
C ASN A 293 -6.92 -23.51 -16.82
N VAL A 294 -6.65 -23.85 -18.09
CA VAL A 294 -6.43 -25.25 -18.50
C VAL A 294 -5.24 -25.92 -17.80
N LEU A 295 -4.15 -25.20 -17.55
CA LEU A 295 -2.96 -25.73 -16.86
C LEU A 295 -3.23 -26.03 -15.37
N SER A 296 -4.18 -25.31 -14.79
CA SER A 296 -4.57 -25.41 -13.38
C SER A 296 -5.76 -26.34 -13.13
N ALA A 297 -6.38 -26.88 -14.19
CA ALA A 297 -7.67 -27.57 -14.13
C ALA A 297 -7.67 -28.74 -13.12
N VAL A 298 -6.60 -29.52 -13.05
CA VAL A 298 -6.46 -30.63 -12.08
C VAL A 298 -6.55 -30.14 -10.63
N LYS A 299 -5.95 -28.99 -10.29
CA LYS A 299 -6.03 -28.43 -8.93
C LYS A 299 -7.48 -28.06 -8.58
N LEU A 300 -8.20 -27.54 -9.56
CA LEU A 300 -9.61 -27.17 -9.40
C LEU A 300 -10.52 -28.39 -9.23
N PHE A 301 -10.36 -29.42 -10.06
CA PHE A 301 -11.15 -30.65 -9.93
C PHE A 301 -10.83 -31.43 -8.65
N ARG A 302 -9.57 -31.47 -8.21
CA ARG A 302 -9.20 -32.03 -6.89
C ARG A 302 -9.93 -31.32 -5.75
N PHE A 303 -9.97 -29.99 -5.80
CA PHE A 303 -10.70 -29.20 -4.81
C PHE A 303 -12.21 -29.53 -4.78
N PHE A 304 -12.83 -29.80 -5.94
CA PHE A 304 -14.22 -30.24 -6.02
C PHE A 304 -14.41 -31.65 -5.45
N ASP A 305 -13.52 -32.58 -5.81
CA ASP A 305 -13.58 -33.98 -5.38
C ASP A 305 -13.39 -34.13 -3.87
N GLU A 306 -12.45 -33.39 -3.28
CA GLU A 306 -12.21 -33.32 -1.83
C GLU A 306 -13.45 -32.89 -1.03
N ARG A 307 -14.36 -32.14 -1.65
CA ARG A 307 -15.61 -31.64 -1.04
C ARG A 307 -16.84 -32.40 -1.51
N ALA A 308 -16.65 -33.49 -2.27
CA ALA A 308 -17.73 -34.25 -2.88
C ALA A 308 -18.70 -33.37 -3.70
N LEU A 309 -18.19 -32.34 -4.37
CA LEU A 309 -18.97 -31.45 -5.24
C LEU A 309 -19.09 -32.06 -6.64
N ASP A 310 -20.31 -32.16 -7.14
CA ASP A 310 -20.57 -32.59 -8.51
C ASP A 310 -20.25 -31.42 -9.47
N ALA A 311 -19.38 -31.68 -10.44
CA ALA A 311 -18.99 -30.73 -11.45
C ALA A 311 -19.85 -30.90 -12.71
N THR A 312 -20.22 -29.77 -13.28
CA THR A 312 -20.62 -29.60 -14.67
C THR A 312 -19.53 -28.82 -15.39
N PHE A 313 -19.69 -28.47 -16.66
CA PHE A 313 -18.73 -27.57 -17.28
C PHE A 313 -19.31 -26.76 -18.43
N ASN A 314 -18.66 -25.63 -18.67
CA ASN A 314 -18.86 -24.80 -19.84
C ASN A 314 -17.55 -24.74 -20.65
N VAL A 315 -17.67 -24.51 -21.95
CA VAL A 315 -16.52 -24.23 -22.83
C VAL A 315 -16.68 -22.81 -23.34
N LEU A 316 -15.65 -21.97 -23.12
CA LEU A 316 -15.67 -20.61 -23.60
C LEU A 316 -15.52 -20.59 -25.12
N THR A 317 -16.58 -20.14 -25.79
CA THR A 317 -16.66 -20.07 -27.26
C THR A 317 -16.65 -18.63 -27.77
N ASN A 318 -17.05 -17.68 -26.92
CA ASN A 318 -17.01 -16.25 -27.20
C ASN A 318 -16.66 -15.51 -25.88
N PRO A 319 -15.80 -14.48 -25.89
CA PRO A 319 -15.07 -13.97 -27.05
C PRO A 319 -14.03 -14.97 -27.52
N GLY A 320 -13.95 -15.18 -28.84
CA GLY A 320 -13.18 -16.29 -29.41
C GLY A 320 -11.73 -16.33 -28.97
N PHE A 321 -11.10 -15.18 -28.70
CA PHE A 321 -9.71 -15.07 -28.25
C PHE A 321 -9.45 -15.69 -26.87
N LEU A 322 -10.45 -15.79 -25.97
CA LEU A 322 -10.30 -16.45 -24.67
C LEU A 322 -10.44 -17.99 -24.73
N SER A 323 -10.78 -18.55 -25.89
CA SER A 323 -10.89 -19.99 -26.06
C SER A 323 -9.54 -20.68 -25.86
N GLU A 324 -9.59 -21.87 -25.28
CA GLU A 324 -8.48 -22.81 -25.16
C GLU A 324 -7.79 -23.09 -26.50
N LYS A 325 -8.54 -23.03 -27.62
CA LYS A 325 -8.01 -23.31 -28.96
C LYS A 325 -6.88 -22.36 -29.37
N ASN A 326 -6.86 -21.15 -28.82
CA ASN A 326 -5.80 -20.17 -29.11
C ASN A 326 -4.57 -20.36 -28.24
N LEU A 327 -4.42 -21.49 -27.54
CA LEU A 327 -3.15 -21.84 -26.90
C LEU A 327 -2.26 -22.64 -27.84
N PRO A 328 -0.93 -22.49 -27.74
CA PRO A 328 -0.01 -23.32 -28.47
C PRO A 328 -0.31 -24.81 -28.26
N PRO A 329 -0.22 -25.65 -29.31
CA PRO A 329 -0.52 -27.08 -29.20
C PRO A 329 0.24 -27.79 -28.08
N ARG A 330 1.44 -27.31 -27.75
CA ARG A 330 2.25 -27.82 -26.64
C ARG A 330 1.58 -27.59 -25.27
N VAL A 331 1.04 -26.40 -25.02
CA VAL A 331 0.37 -26.05 -23.76
C VAL A 331 -0.86 -26.93 -23.56
N ARG A 332 -1.67 -27.09 -24.61
CA ARG A 332 -2.89 -27.91 -24.56
C ARG A 332 -2.61 -29.39 -24.31
N ARG A 333 -1.58 -29.94 -24.97
CA ARG A 333 -1.15 -31.33 -24.74
C ARG A 333 -0.74 -31.58 -23.29
N ILE A 334 0.05 -30.68 -22.69
CA ILE A 334 0.44 -30.79 -21.28
C ILE A 334 -0.79 -30.74 -20.36
N ALA A 335 -1.73 -29.82 -20.61
CA ALA A 335 -2.96 -29.75 -19.83
C ALA A 335 -3.82 -31.02 -19.96
N ALA A 336 -3.95 -31.57 -21.18
CA ALA A 336 -4.68 -32.81 -21.43
C ALA A 336 -4.04 -34.01 -20.74
N GLU A 337 -2.73 -34.18 -20.85
CA GLU A 337 -1.97 -35.27 -20.20
C GLU A 337 -2.18 -35.25 -18.68
N ARG A 338 -2.16 -34.06 -18.06
CA ARG A 338 -2.44 -33.89 -16.62
C ARG A 338 -3.86 -34.32 -16.25
N LEU A 339 -4.86 -33.96 -17.06
CA LEU A 339 -6.25 -34.35 -16.83
C LEU A 339 -6.46 -35.86 -17.04
N ARG A 340 -5.76 -36.48 -18.00
CA ARG A 340 -5.76 -37.93 -18.21
C ARG A 340 -5.17 -38.67 -17.01
N ALA A 341 -3.99 -38.27 -16.56
CA ALA A 341 -3.36 -38.83 -15.37
C ALA A 341 -4.27 -38.69 -14.14
N TYR A 342 -4.88 -37.52 -13.95
CA TYR A 342 -5.84 -37.30 -12.89
C TYR A 342 -7.07 -38.20 -12.98
N LEU A 343 -7.61 -38.39 -14.19
CA LEU A 343 -8.77 -39.25 -14.43
C LEU A 343 -8.49 -40.71 -14.07
N ASP A 344 -7.28 -41.20 -14.32
CA ASP A 344 -6.88 -42.58 -14.08
C ASP A 344 -6.52 -42.86 -12.60
N GLU A 345 -6.02 -41.86 -11.87
CA GLU A 345 -5.47 -42.04 -10.52
C GLU A 345 -6.42 -41.59 -9.40
N ASP A 346 -6.90 -40.35 -9.46
CA ASP A 346 -7.45 -39.64 -8.29
C ASP A 346 -8.88 -39.11 -8.51
N CYS A 347 -9.37 -39.07 -9.76
CA CYS A 347 -10.64 -38.44 -10.10
C CYS A 347 -11.81 -39.21 -9.51
N ARG A 348 -12.69 -38.49 -8.82
CA ARG A 348 -13.96 -39.03 -8.33
C ARG A 348 -14.84 -39.47 -9.53
N PRO A 349 -15.45 -40.67 -9.50
CA PRO A 349 -16.20 -41.22 -10.64
C PRO A 349 -17.31 -40.32 -11.17
N GLU A 350 -18.00 -39.60 -10.28
CA GLU A 350 -19.08 -38.67 -10.64
C GLU A 350 -18.61 -37.50 -11.52
N ASN A 351 -17.35 -37.08 -11.36
CA ASN A 351 -16.73 -36.00 -12.15
C ASN A 351 -15.92 -36.53 -13.35
N GLY A 352 -15.70 -37.85 -13.44
CA GLY A 352 -14.86 -38.46 -14.47
C GLY A 352 -15.31 -38.15 -15.90
N ALA A 353 -16.61 -38.13 -16.17
CA ALA A 353 -17.13 -37.78 -17.50
C ALA A 353 -16.80 -36.33 -17.91
N VAL A 354 -16.81 -35.39 -16.95
CA VAL A 354 -16.49 -33.98 -17.20
C VAL A 354 -15.00 -33.78 -17.42
N VAL A 355 -14.16 -34.39 -16.57
CA VAL A 355 -12.70 -34.36 -16.71
C VAL A 355 -12.27 -35.01 -18.04
N GLN A 356 -12.89 -36.14 -18.39
CA GLN A 356 -12.70 -36.80 -19.67
C GLN A 356 -13.05 -35.88 -20.84
N ALA A 357 -14.17 -35.15 -20.76
CA ALA A 357 -14.56 -34.21 -21.81
C ALA A 357 -13.53 -33.07 -21.95
N TRP A 358 -13.00 -32.54 -20.83
CA TRP A 358 -11.97 -31.50 -20.88
C TRP A 358 -10.68 -31.99 -21.53
N ALA A 359 -10.20 -33.19 -21.15
CA ALA A 359 -9.03 -33.80 -21.75
C ALA A 359 -9.20 -34.00 -23.26
N THR A 360 -10.34 -34.59 -23.68
CA THR A 360 -10.64 -34.82 -25.10
C THR A 360 -10.67 -33.53 -25.90
N LEU A 361 -11.23 -32.43 -25.36
CA LEU A 361 -11.27 -31.14 -26.05
C LEU A 361 -9.86 -30.55 -26.26
N LEU A 362 -8.99 -30.68 -25.26
CA LEU A 362 -7.63 -30.16 -25.33
C LEU A 362 -6.72 -30.97 -26.27
N GLU A 363 -6.97 -32.27 -26.43
CA GLU A 363 -6.26 -33.17 -27.35
C GLU A 363 -6.52 -32.89 -28.83
N GLN A 364 -7.61 -32.18 -29.15
CA GLN A 364 -7.96 -31.91 -30.55
C GLN A 364 -6.90 -31.05 -31.23
N GLU A 365 -6.48 -31.46 -32.42
CA GLU A 365 -5.57 -30.66 -33.24
C GLU A 365 -6.28 -29.40 -33.72
N HIS A 366 -5.78 -28.25 -33.25
CA HIS A 366 -6.17 -26.92 -33.70
C HIS A 366 -4.88 -26.15 -33.94
N GLU A 367 -4.78 -25.38 -35.02
CA GLU A 367 -3.68 -24.44 -35.18
C GLU A 367 -3.93 -23.19 -34.35
N LEU A 368 -2.84 -22.62 -33.81
CA LEU A 368 -2.88 -21.33 -33.14
C LEU A 368 -3.25 -20.26 -34.17
N ASP A 369 -4.38 -19.58 -34.01
CA ASP A 369 -4.68 -18.37 -34.78
C ASP A 369 -3.84 -17.20 -34.21
N PRO A 370 -2.88 -16.64 -34.98
CA PRO A 370 -2.01 -15.58 -34.47
C PRO A 370 -2.77 -14.31 -34.08
N LYS A 371 -3.87 -14.00 -34.77
CA LYS A 371 -4.68 -12.82 -34.49
C LYS A 371 -5.46 -13.00 -33.19
N LEU A 372 -6.10 -14.16 -33.00
CA LEU A 372 -6.86 -14.42 -31.77
C LEU A 372 -5.93 -14.54 -30.56
N PHE A 373 -4.72 -15.09 -30.72
CA PHE A 373 -3.73 -15.08 -29.66
C PHE A 373 -3.23 -13.67 -29.34
N HIS A 374 -2.99 -12.85 -30.37
CA HIS A 374 -2.66 -11.44 -30.20
C HIS A 374 -3.77 -10.68 -29.44
N ASP A 375 -5.03 -10.87 -29.83
CA ASP A 375 -6.19 -10.32 -29.13
C ASP A 375 -6.24 -10.78 -27.66
N PHE A 376 -5.95 -12.06 -27.38
CA PHE A 376 -5.85 -12.56 -26.01
C PHE A 376 -4.75 -11.87 -25.19
N MET A 377 -3.56 -11.72 -25.76
CA MET A 377 -2.43 -11.04 -25.12
C MET A 377 -2.80 -9.59 -24.81
N VAL A 378 -3.31 -8.86 -25.80
CA VAL A 378 -3.66 -7.44 -25.66
C VAL A 378 -4.83 -7.24 -24.70
N PHE A 379 -5.83 -8.11 -24.73
CA PHE A 379 -6.95 -8.13 -23.76
C PHE A 379 -6.44 -8.34 -22.33
N THR A 380 -5.56 -9.32 -22.16
CA THR A 380 -4.97 -9.63 -20.87
C THR A 380 -4.17 -8.45 -20.34
N ASN A 381 -3.32 -7.85 -21.17
CA ASN A 381 -2.52 -6.68 -20.83
C ASN A 381 -3.37 -5.45 -20.49
N ASP A 382 -4.46 -5.21 -21.23
CA ASP A 382 -5.41 -4.12 -20.96
C ASP A 382 -6.06 -4.28 -19.57
N LEU A 383 -6.54 -5.49 -19.27
CA LEU A 383 -7.17 -5.78 -17.99
C LEU A 383 -6.18 -5.83 -16.83
N ASP A 384 -4.98 -6.37 -17.04
CA ASP A 384 -3.90 -6.39 -16.04
C ASP A 384 -3.50 -4.97 -15.66
N ALA A 385 -3.29 -4.11 -16.67
CA ALA A 385 -2.95 -2.71 -16.46
C ALA A 385 -4.08 -1.94 -15.76
N SER A 386 -5.32 -2.09 -16.21
CA SER A 386 -6.46 -1.34 -15.65
C SER A 386 -6.89 -1.82 -14.26
N ARG A 387 -6.59 -3.07 -13.89
CA ARG A 387 -6.99 -3.68 -12.61
C ARG A 387 -5.84 -3.85 -11.62
N GLY A 388 -4.61 -3.51 -12.00
CA GLY A 388 -3.42 -3.74 -11.17
C GLY A 388 -3.20 -5.23 -10.88
N GLN A 389 -3.39 -6.08 -11.89
CA GLN A 389 -3.20 -7.53 -11.82
C GLN A 389 -2.06 -7.96 -12.75
N SER A 390 -1.57 -9.19 -12.60
CA SER A 390 -0.54 -9.78 -13.47
C SER A 390 -0.85 -11.25 -13.70
N LEU A 391 -1.11 -11.64 -14.95
CA LEU A 391 -1.23 -13.06 -15.31
C LEU A 391 0.08 -13.81 -15.01
N ALA A 392 1.23 -13.14 -15.21
CA ALA A 392 2.55 -13.74 -15.01
C ALA A 392 2.81 -14.13 -13.56
N ASP A 393 2.22 -13.39 -12.61
CA ASP A 393 2.38 -13.67 -11.18
C ASP A 393 1.53 -14.87 -10.75
N VAL A 394 0.34 -15.02 -11.33
CA VAL A 394 -0.62 -16.09 -10.94
C VAL A 394 -0.45 -17.38 -11.74
N ASP A 395 0.07 -17.32 -12.97
CA ASP A 395 0.40 -18.48 -13.81
C ASP A 395 1.75 -18.29 -14.55
N PRO A 396 2.89 -18.34 -13.81
CA PRO A 396 4.21 -18.24 -14.40
C PRO A 396 4.55 -19.43 -15.33
N GLU A 397 3.88 -20.57 -15.14
CA GLU A 397 4.07 -21.76 -15.98
C GLU A 397 3.60 -21.50 -17.42
N LEU A 398 2.45 -20.86 -17.60
CA LEU A 398 1.95 -20.48 -18.92
C LEU A 398 3.01 -19.70 -19.69
N PHE A 399 3.62 -18.67 -19.10
CA PHE A 399 4.65 -17.86 -19.76
C PHE A 399 5.92 -18.66 -20.09
N ALA A 400 6.32 -19.58 -19.23
CA ALA A 400 7.45 -20.47 -19.52
C ALA A 400 7.15 -21.36 -20.74
N LEU A 401 5.94 -21.89 -20.86
CA LEU A 401 5.53 -22.73 -21.98
C LEU A 401 5.31 -21.94 -23.28
N LEU A 402 4.85 -20.69 -23.20
CA LEU A 402 4.76 -19.78 -24.35
C LEU A 402 6.16 -19.49 -24.93
N ARG A 403 7.12 -19.11 -24.07
CA ARG A 403 8.53 -18.93 -24.48
C ARG A 403 9.13 -20.19 -25.09
N ALA A 404 8.87 -21.34 -24.46
CA ALA A 404 9.33 -22.63 -24.97
C ALA A 404 8.63 -23.06 -26.28
N SER A 405 7.55 -22.37 -26.68
CA SER A 405 6.87 -22.53 -27.97
C SER A 405 7.29 -21.47 -28.99
N GLY A 406 8.30 -20.64 -28.67
CA GLY A 406 8.80 -19.58 -29.56
C GLY A 406 7.91 -18.33 -29.60
N ILE A 407 7.01 -18.16 -28.63
CA ILE A 407 6.09 -17.04 -28.56
C ILE A 407 6.58 -16.05 -27.50
N GLU A 408 6.80 -14.81 -27.94
CA GLU A 408 7.14 -13.70 -27.06
C GLU A 408 5.86 -12.96 -26.63
N TRP A 409 5.70 -12.78 -25.31
CA TRP A 409 4.60 -11.97 -24.76
C TRP A 409 5.05 -10.52 -24.68
N THR A 410 4.33 -9.62 -25.35
CA THR A 410 4.63 -8.19 -25.35
C THR A 410 3.74 -7.44 -24.36
N ASN A 411 4.06 -6.18 -24.07
CA ASN A 411 3.25 -5.31 -23.22
C ASN A 411 2.20 -4.50 -24.00
N GLU A 412 1.87 -4.90 -25.23
CA GLU A 412 0.91 -4.20 -26.10
C GLU A 412 -0.49 -4.10 -25.45
N ARG A 413 -1.12 -2.95 -25.60
CA ARG A 413 -2.44 -2.59 -25.03
C ARG A 413 -3.28 -1.89 -26.10
N ARG A 414 -4.61 -2.07 -26.06
CA ARG A 414 -5.54 -1.50 -27.05
C ARG A 414 -6.45 -0.44 -26.44
N HIS A 415 -7.09 -0.76 -25.32
CA HIS A 415 -8.08 0.09 -24.66
C HIS A 415 -7.58 0.69 -23.36
N ALA A 416 -6.60 0.06 -22.72
CA ALA A 416 -5.77 0.71 -21.72
C ALA A 416 -4.74 1.61 -22.42
N GLN A 417 -5.22 2.51 -23.29
CA GLN A 417 -4.41 3.54 -23.92
C GLN A 417 -4.13 4.67 -22.95
N SER A 418 -2.96 5.23 -23.14
CA SER A 418 -2.15 5.70 -22.07
C SER A 418 -2.22 7.24 -21.97
N SER A 419 -3.14 7.75 -21.13
CA SER A 419 -2.74 8.88 -20.26
C SER A 419 -1.48 8.53 -19.45
N VAL A 420 -1.23 7.23 -19.40
CA VAL A 420 -0.19 6.44 -18.78
C VAL A 420 1.15 6.40 -19.56
N GLU A 421 1.35 6.84 -20.81
CA GLU A 421 2.71 6.82 -21.45
C GLU A 421 3.31 8.21 -21.63
N LYS A 422 2.52 9.28 -21.44
CA LYS A 422 3.10 10.54 -20.97
C LYS A 422 3.58 10.46 -19.52
N THR A 423 3.14 9.45 -18.76
CA THR A 423 3.39 9.38 -17.31
C THR A 423 4.15 8.13 -16.84
N ILE A 424 4.12 6.98 -17.53
CA ILE A 424 4.97 5.80 -17.20
C ILE A 424 6.39 5.97 -17.74
N ALA A 425 6.59 6.79 -18.78
CA ALA A 425 7.92 7.30 -19.07
C ALA A 425 8.45 8.23 -17.95
N SER A 426 7.62 8.60 -16.96
CA SER A 426 7.97 9.57 -15.92
C SER A 426 7.49 9.25 -14.50
N ALA A 427 7.05 8.03 -14.18
CA ALA A 427 7.06 7.59 -12.79
C ALA A 427 8.54 7.28 -12.54
N PRO A 428 9.30 8.20 -11.91
CA PRO A 428 10.72 7.94 -11.76
C PRO A 428 10.85 6.66 -10.94
N ALA A 429 11.88 5.86 -11.23
CA ALA A 429 12.30 4.71 -10.43
C ALA A 429 12.72 5.07 -8.98
N ARG A 430 12.08 6.11 -8.39
CA ARG A 430 12.47 6.89 -7.21
C ARG A 430 11.29 7.20 -6.26
N VAL A 431 10.05 6.82 -6.56
CA VAL A 431 8.94 7.00 -5.60
C VAL A 431 9.06 5.96 -4.49
N ASN A 432 9.12 6.41 -3.23
CA ASN A 432 9.25 5.49 -2.09
C ASN A 432 7.95 4.64 -1.94
N ALA A 433 8.13 3.31 -1.97
CA ALA A 433 7.06 2.33 -1.91
C ALA A 433 6.76 1.82 -0.48
N THR A 434 7.53 2.24 0.53
CA THR A 434 7.28 1.90 1.93
C THR A 434 5.95 2.50 2.38
N VAL A 435 5.16 1.70 3.11
CA VAL A 435 3.87 2.11 3.65
C VAL A 435 3.74 1.65 5.10
N SER A 436 3.18 2.50 5.95
CA SER A 436 2.92 2.16 7.34
C SER A 436 1.81 1.10 7.44
N ALA A 437 1.97 0.18 8.39
CA ALA A 437 0.90 -0.77 8.75
C ALA A 437 -0.35 -0.06 9.31
N ASP A 438 -0.23 1.19 9.76
CA ASP A 438 -1.32 2.00 10.28
C ASP A 438 -1.96 2.90 9.22
N ASP A 439 -1.45 2.91 7.99
CA ASP A 439 -2.00 3.72 6.91
C ASP A 439 -3.40 3.24 6.50
N ALA A 440 -4.41 3.95 7.01
CA ALA A 440 -5.81 3.71 6.69
C ALA A 440 -6.09 3.79 5.18
N ILE A 441 -5.46 4.70 4.44
CA ILE A 441 -5.68 4.85 3.00
C ILE A 441 -5.13 3.63 2.24
N MET A 442 -3.99 3.08 2.68
CA MET A 442 -3.45 1.83 2.12
C MET A 442 -4.33 0.63 2.43
N LYS A 443 -4.82 0.50 3.68
CA LYS A 443 -5.78 -0.55 4.06
C LYS A 443 -7.03 -0.51 3.19
N LEU A 444 -7.51 0.69 2.91
CA LEU A 444 -8.70 0.94 2.11
C LEU A 444 -8.47 0.64 0.62
N THR A 445 -7.31 1.02 0.09
CA THR A 445 -6.92 0.70 -1.29
C THR A 445 -6.65 -0.79 -1.48
N GLY A 446 -6.08 -1.46 -0.47
CA GLY A 446 -5.76 -2.89 -0.45
C GLY A 446 -4.66 -3.31 -1.44
N SER A 447 -4.02 -2.36 -2.13
CA SER A 447 -3.04 -2.61 -3.18
C SER A 447 -2.01 -1.47 -3.25
N LEU A 448 -0.73 -1.82 -3.09
CA LEU A 448 0.37 -0.86 -3.10
C LEU A 448 0.50 -0.16 -4.48
N PRO A 449 0.42 -0.87 -5.62
CA PRO A 449 0.39 -0.22 -6.93
C PRO A 449 -0.74 0.81 -7.07
N LEU A 450 -1.97 0.47 -6.66
CA LEU A 450 -3.10 1.40 -6.75
C LEU A 450 -2.91 2.61 -5.82
N TYR A 451 -2.33 2.40 -4.65
CA TYR A 451 -2.06 3.45 -3.68
C TYR A 451 -1.03 4.45 -4.25
N LEU A 452 0.06 3.95 -4.83
CA LEU A 452 1.10 4.76 -5.47
C LEU A 452 0.60 5.45 -6.75
N GLN A 453 -0.19 4.74 -7.56
CA GLN A 453 -0.81 5.27 -8.77
C GLN A 453 -1.78 6.40 -8.43
N SER A 454 -2.59 6.22 -7.38
CA SER A 454 -3.54 7.22 -6.93
C SER A 454 -2.83 8.49 -6.44
N GLY A 455 -1.76 8.35 -5.64
CA GLY A 455 -0.91 9.50 -5.28
C GLY A 455 -0.28 10.17 -6.50
N SER A 456 0.19 9.39 -7.48
CA SER A 456 0.80 9.93 -8.70
C SER A 456 -0.18 10.70 -9.57
N GLY A 457 -1.37 10.13 -9.81
CA GLY A 457 -2.41 10.78 -10.62
C GLY A 457 -2.91 12.08 -10.01
N ILE A 458 -2.99 12.17 -8.68
CA ILE A 458 -3.30 13.42 -7.97
C ILE A 458 -2.22 14.47 -8.23
N VAL A 459 -0.94 14.11 -8.11
CA VAL A 459 0.17 15.04 -8.37
C VAL A 459 0.23 15.46 -9.83
N ASP A 460 -0.04 14.56 -10.78
CA ASP A 460 -0.16 14.89 -12.21
C ASP A 460 -1.27 15.92 -12.48
N ALA A 461 -2.42 15.73 -11.84
CA ALA A 461 -3.54 16.65 -11.97
C ALA A 461 -3.21 18.03 -11.38
N ILE A 462 -2.53 18.07 -10.23
CA ILE A 462 -2.03 19.31 -9.62
C ILE A 462 -1.02 20.00 -10.55
N GLU A 463 -0.06 19.28 -11.11
CA GLU A 463 0.94 19.82 -12.03
C GLU A 463 0.28 20.41 -13.29
N SER A 464 -0.75 19.75 -13.83
CA SER A 464 -1.58 20.27 -14.92
C SER A 464 -2.30 21.58 -14.54
N ILE A 465 -2.90 21.64 -13.34
CA ILE A 465 -3.56 22.86 -12.83
C ILE A 465 -2.56 24.01 -12.68
N LEU A 466 -1.38 23.76 -12.12
CA LEU A 466 -0.33 24.77 -11.95
C LEU A 466 0.09 25.37 -13.29
N HIS A 467 0.38 24.53 -14.29
CA HIS A 467 0.76 24.99 -15.63
C HIS A 467 -0.36 25.75 -16.35
N LYS A 468 -1.61 25.27 -16.23
CA LYS A 468 -2.79 25.93 -16.82
C LYS A 468 -2.95 27.37 -16.33
N HIS A 469 -2.60 27.64 -15.08
CA HIS A 469 -2.73 28.97 -14.46
C HIS A 469 -1.42 29.77 -14.38
N GLY A 470 -0.44 29.41 -15.22
CA GLY A 470 0.79 30.20 -15.41
C GLY A 470 1.80 30.10 -14.27
N HIS A 471 1.69 29.10 -13.38
CA HIS A 471 2.76 28.76 -12.44
C HIS A 471 3.83 27.92 -13.16
N GLU A 472 5.09 28.05 -12.76
CA GLU A 472 6.24 27.35 -13.37
C GLU A 472 6.28 25.83 -13.07
N GLY A 473 5.18 25.25 -12.58
CA GLY A 473 5.06 23.84 -12.20
C GLY A 473 5.75 23.48 -10.88
N LEU A 474 5.71 22.18 -10.53
CA LEU A 474 6.34 21.65 -9.32
C LEU A 474 7.87 21.57 -9.45
N ALA A 475 8.40 21.41 -10.66
CA ALA A 475 9.84 21.30 -10.93
C ALA A 475 10.65 22.56 -10.57
N ASN A 476 10.00 23.70 -10.35
CA ASN A 476 10.62 24.97 -9.94
C ASN A 476 10.15 25.43 -8.55
N ALA A 477 9.36 24.60 -7.84
CA ALA A 477 8.95 24.90 -6.48
C ALA A 477 10.15 24.80 -5.52
N ARG A 478 10.24 25.73 -4.60
CA ARG A 478 11.23 25.76 -3.51
C ARG A 478 10.68 25.11 -2.25
N ALA A 479 9.37 25.26 -2.03
CA ALA A 479 8.63 24.71 -0.91
C ALA A 479 7.22 24.27 -1.34
N VAL A 480 6.85 23.05 -0.99
CA VAL A 480 5.52 22.46 -1.20
C VAL A 480 5.02 21.88 0.12
N ALA A 481 3.74 22.06 0.43
CA ALA A 481 3.12 21.46 1.61
C ALA A 481 2.00 20.48 1.21
N ASP A 482 2.07 19.25 1.73
CA ASP A 482 0.97 18.27 1.70
C ASP A 482 0.23 18.38 3.04
N PHE A 483 -1.00 18.91 3.01
CA PHE A 483 -1.82 19.22 4.17
C PHE A 483 -2.92 18.18 4.36
N ALA A 484 -3.02 17.62 5.56
CA ALA A 484 -3.63 16.31 5.83
C ALA A 484 -2.91 15.18 5.07
N SER A 485 -1.57 15.16 5.20
CA SER A 485 -0.71 14.24 4.45
C SER A 485 -0.92 12.76 4.78
N HIS A 486 -1.49 12.46 5.95
CA HIS A 486 -1.52 11.13 6.55
C HIS A 486 -0.13 10.49 6.51
N TYR A 487 -0.04 9.18 6.24
CA TYR A 487 1.24 8.46 6.02
C TYR A 487 1.86 8.71 4.62
N GLY A 488 1.51 9.83 3.98
CA GLY A 488 2.28 10.42 2.88
C GLY A 488 2.04 9.84 1.49
N ARG A 489 0.80 9.46 1.16
CA ARG A 489 0.42 8.98 -0.20
C ARG A 489 0.82 9.97 -1.30
N ILE A 490 0.60 11.26 -1.05
CA ILE A 490 0.93 12.36 -1.96
C ILE A 490 2.34 12.87 -1.68
N THR A 491 2.71 13.07 -0.40
CA THR A 491 4.07 13.44 0.05
C THR A 491 5.19 12.71 -0.67
N ARG A 492 5.10 11.37 -0.82
CA ARG A 492 6.15 10.55 -1.46
C ARG A 492 6.36 10.88 -2.94
N VAL A 493 5.28 11.24 -3.64
CA VAL A 493 5.32 11.59 -5.06
C VAL A 493 5.85 13.01 -5.21
N LEU A 494 5.39 13.93 -4.35
CA LEU A 494 5.95 15.29 -4.27
C LEU A 494 7.46 15.21 -4.04
N GLN A 495 7.92 14.46 -3.05
CA GLN A 495 9.35 14.25 -2.77
C GLN A 495 10.14 13.70 -3.97
N ALA A 496 9.54 12.79 -4.74
CA ALA A 496 10.19 12.21 -5.92
C ALA A 496 10.29 13.19 -7.09
N ARG A 497 9.26 14.05 -7.28
CA ARG A 497 9.19 15.03 -8.38
C ARG A 497 9.87 16.36 -8.08
N THR A 498 9.93 16.75 -6.81
CA THR A 498 10.55 17.99 -6.36
C THR A 498 11.75 17.69 -5.46
N PRO A 499 12.78 16.96 -5.94
CA PRO A 499 13.86 16.49 -5.09
C PRO A 499 14.74 17.61 -4.50
N HIS A 500 14.59 18.83 -5.02
CA HIS A 500 15.23 20.07 -4.62
C HIS A 500 14.36 20.96 -3.72
N ALA A 501 13.04 20.71 -3.65
CA ALA A 501 12.12 21.51 -2.86
C ALA A 501 12.03 20.98 -1.41
N VAL A 502 11.71 21.86 -0.48
CA VAL A 502 11.24 21.47 0.84
C VAL A 502 9.83 20.92 0.72
N VAL A 503 9.61 19.66 1.08
CA VAL A 503 8.27 19.07 1.13
C VAL A 503 7.85 18.97 2.60
N TYR A 504 6.86 19.76 3.00
CA TYR A 504 6.25 19.70 4.32
C TYR A 504 5.13 18.66 4.33
N ALA A 505 5.18 17.72 5.28
CA ALA A 505 4.08 16.80 5.58
C ALA A 505 3.35 17.35 6.81
N CYS A 506 2.15 17.88 6.59
CA CYS A 506 1.36 18.54 7.61
C CYS A 506 0.16 17.66 7.99
N ASP A 507 0.09 17.20 9.24
CA ASP A 507 -1.03 16.40 9.74
C ASP A 507 -1.28 16.65 11.24
N ILE A 508 -2.41 16.18 11.76
CA ILE A 508 -2.68 16.15 13.20
C ILE A 508 -2.06 14.90 13.85
N ASP A 509 -1.95 13.80 13.10
CA ASP A 509 -1.35 12.56 13.59
C ASP A 509 0.19 12.66 13.61
N SER A 510 0.75 12.76 14.82
CA SER A 510 2.19 12.81 15.04
C SER A 510 2.92 11.58 14.52
N ASN A 511 2.29 10.39 14.54
CA ASN A 511 2.90 9.16 14.02
C ASN A 511 2.98 9.19 12.50
N ALA A 512 1.96 9.75 11.84
CA ALA A 512 1.89 9.85 10.40
C ALA A 512 2.95 10.81 9.83
N VAL A 513 3.12 11.99 10.42
CA VAL A 513 4.18 12.92 10.01
C VAL A 513 5.58 12.42 10.38
N ALA A 514 5.74 11.71 11.51
CA ALA A 514 7.01 11.08 11.87
C ALA A 514 7.40 9.97 10.87
N PHE A 515 6.43 9.19 10.38
CA PHE A 515 6.65 8.24 9.30
C PHE A 515 7.07 8.95 8.01
N CYS A 516 6.42 10.06 7.65
CA CYS A 516 6.79 10.85 6.48
C CYS A 516 8.21 11.43 6.58
N GLU A 517 8.64 11.84 7.77
CA GLU A 517 10.02 12.27 8.01
C GLU A 517 11.01 11.11 7.84
N ARG A 518 10.76 10.00 8.54
CA ARG A 518 11.69 8.85 8.60
C ARG A 518 11.82 8.16 7.25
N GLU A 519 10.70 7.82 6.61
CA GLU A 519 10.68 7.04 5.38
C GLU A 519 10.80 7.91 4.12
N LEU A 520 10.08 9.04 4.08
CA LEU A 520 9.93 9.84 2.85
C LEU A 520 10.89 11.05 2.81
N GLY A 521 11.50 11.41 3.94
CA GLY A 521 12.40 12.57 4.05
C GLY A 521 11.67 13.92 3.99
N ALA A 522 10.37 13.96 4.26
CA ALA A 522 9.59 15.20 4.36
C ALA A 522 9.86 15.93 5.70
N VAL A 523 9.58 17.23 5.75
CA VAL A 523 9.64 18.01 7.00
C VAL A 523 8.32 17.84 7.75
N PRO A 524 8.30 17.26 8.96
CA PRO A 524 7.06 17.03 9.69
C PRO A 524 6.52 18.33 10.28
N VAL A 525 5.22 18.56 10.16
CA VAL A 525 4.51 19.69 10.78
C VAL A 525 3.25 19.15 11.46
N VAL A 526 3.26 19.10 12.79
CA VAL A 526 2.06 18.73 13.57
C VAL A 526 1.17 19.97 13.67
N THR A 527 0.02 19.92 13.02
CA THR A 527 -0.86 21.09 12.86
C THR A 527 -1.84 21.30 14.02
N GLY A 528 -2.24 20.22 14.71
CA GLY A 528 -3.35 20.23 15.66
C GLY A 528 -4.72 20.41 15.00
N TRP A 529 -5.82 20.18 15.74
CA TRP A 529 -7.18 20.33 15.20
C TRP A 529 -7.53 21.77 14.82
N ARG A 530 -6.88 22.74 15.48
CA ARG A 530 -6.95 24.16 15.17
C ARG A 530 -5.53 24.60 14.80
N PRO A 531 -5.22 24.73 13.50
CA PRO A 531 -3.89 25.09 13.06
C PRO A 531 -3.46 26.43 13.67
N ASP A 532 -2.32 26.44 14.38
CA ASP A 532 -1.71 27.67 14.85
C ASP A 532 -1.00 28.34 13.67
N GLU A 533 -1.57 29.45 13.21
CA GLU A 533 -1.12 30.18 12.04
C GLU A 533 0.32 30.71 12.17
N ASP A 534 0.83 30.89 13.39
CA ASP A 534 2.18 31.41 13.64
C ASP A 534 3.26 30.31 13.67
N GLU A 535 2.85 29.05 13.87
CA GLU A 535 3.76 27.89 13.89
C GLU A 535 3.90 27.21 12.51
N LEU A 536 3.02 27.52 11.56
CA LEU A 536 3.04 26.95 10.21
C LEU A 536 4.16 27.53 9.32
N PRO A 537 4.67 26.76 8.34
CA PRO A 537 5.72 27.23 7.45
C PRO A 537 5.23 28.36 6.56
N ARG A 538 6.11 29.34 6.30
CA ARG A 538 5.84 30.51 5.44
C ARG A 538 6.59 30.38 4.12
N ASP A 539 6.20 31.21 3.16
CA ASP A 539 6.79 31.31 1.83
C ASP A 539 6.71 30.02 1.00
N VAL A 540 5.63 29.26 1.20
CA VAL A 540 5.33 28.04 0.44
C VAL A 540 4.84 28.41 -0.96
N ASP A 541 5.35 27.73 -1.99
CA ASP A 541 4.95 27.99 -3.38
C ASP A 541 3.63 27.28 -3.72
N VAL A 542 3.46 26.04 -3.24
CA VAL A 542 2.27 25.21 -3.49
C VAL A 542 1.78 24.53 -2.21
N VAL A 543 0.50 24.68 -1.88
CA VAL A 543 -0.18 23.89 -0.83
C VAL A 543 -1.16 22.92 -1.49
N VAL A 544 -1.11 21.66 -1.10
CA VAL A 544 -2.02 20.61 -1.56
C VAL A 544 -2.81 20.10 -0.37
N CYS A 545 -4.12 19.95 -0.50
CA CYS A 545 -4.95 19.36 0.54
C CYS A 545 -6.09 18.51 -0.03
N ILE A 546 -5.95 17.20 0.06
CA ILE A 546 -6.93 16.26 -0.50
C ILE A 546 -7.65 15.55 0.65
N SER A 547 -8.98 15.64 0.67
CA SER A 547 -9.85 14.98 1.64
C SER A 547 -9.70 15.46 3.10
N LEU A 548 -9.61 16.77 3.34
CA LEU A 548 -9.77 17.37 4.69
C LEU A 548 -11.04 18.21 4.78
N LEU A 549 -11.20 19.16 3.86
CA LEU A 549 -12.37 20.05 3.83
C LEU A 549 -13.65 19.28 3.44
N THR A 550 -13.52 18.10 2.85
CA THR A 550 -14.63 17.13 2.63
C THR A 550 -15.17 16.51 3.91
N HIS A 551 -14.48 16.65 5.05
CA HIS A 551 -14.79 15.97 6.31
C HIS A 551 -14.92 16.89 7.53
N THR A 552 -14.83 18.21 7.32
CA THR A 552 -14.76 19.19 8.42
C THR A 552 -15.83 20.28 8.31
N PRO A 553 -16.30 20.83 9.45
CA PRO A 553 -17.32 21.88 9.45
C PRO A 553 -16.76 23.21 8.93
N LEU A 554 -17.67 24.12 8.53
CA LEU A 554 -17.34 25.40 7.92
C LEU A 554 -16.42 26.30 8.77
N ASP A 555 -16.50 26.21 10.10
CA ASP A 555 -15.61 26.98 10.98
C ASP A 555 -14.15 26.48 10.92
N HIS A 556 -13.95 25.19 10.65
CA HIS A 556 -12.63 24.64 10.39
C HIS A 556 -12.12 25.14 9.03
N TRP A 557 -12.95 25.11 7.97
CA TRP A 557 -12.60 25.65 6.65
C TRP A 557 -12.04 27.07 6.73
N ARG A 558 -12.74 27.97 7.43
CA ARG A 558 -12.35 29.38 7.57
C ARG A 558 -10.99 29.57 8.25
N ARG A 559 -10.61 28.70 9.16
CA ARG A 559 -9.31 28.75 9.84
C ARG A 559 -8.22 28.19 8.93
N THR A 560 -8.48 27.05 8.30
CA THR A 560 -7.55 26.37 7.41
C THR A 560 -7.24 27.20 6.16
N LEU A 561 -8.24 27.84 5.53
CA LEU A 561 -8.02 28.74 4.39
C LEU A 561 -7.18 29.96 4.77
N ARG A 562 -7.36 30.54 5.96
CA ARG A 562 -6.53 31.65 6.46
C ARG A 562 -5.10 31.22 6.74
N ALA A 563 -4.93 30.03 7.34
CA ALA A 563 -3.63 29.43 7.54
C ALA A 563 -2.89 29.24 6.20
N TRP A 564 -3.53 28.64 5.20
CA TRP A 564 -2.92 28.48 3.86
C TRP A 564 -2.61 29.81 3.20
N GLN A 565 -3.47 30.82 3.34
CA GLN A 565 -3.18 32.16 2.84
C GLN A 565 -1.92 32.76 3.48
N ARG A 566 -1.66 32.51 4.78
CA ARG A 566 -0.43 32.95 5.44
C ARG A 566 0.79 32.13 5.05
N MET A 567 0.63 30.81 4.85
CA MET A 567 1.69 29.92 4.42
C MET A 567 2.21 30.27 3.02
N LEU A 568 1.30 30.57 2.09
CA LEU A 568 1.66 30.83 0.69
C LEU A 568 2.47 32.13 0.54
N ARG A 569 3.48 32.11 -0.34
CA ARG A 569 4.11 33.34 -0.84
C ARG A 569 3.16 34.10 -1.78
N PRO A 570 3.36 35.40 -2.04
CA PRO A 570 2.66 36.10 -3.12
C PRO A 570 2.79 35.35 -4.46
N GLY A 571 1.66 35.09 -5.13
CA GLY A 571 1.60 34.28 -6.35
C GLY A 571 1.60 32.77 -6.15
N GLY A 572 1.78 32.27 -4.92
CA GLY A 572 1.65 30.85 -4.59
C GLY A 572 0.22 30.34 -4.74
N ILE A 573 0.07 29.03 -4.99
CA ILE A 573 -1.21 28.39 -5.30
C ILE A 573 -1.54 27.32 -4.26
N VAL A 574 -2.80 27.28 -3.82
CA VAL A 574 -3.37 26.16 -3.08
C VAL A 574 -4.33 25.37 -3.97
N VAL A 575 -4.24 24.04 -3.92
CA VAL A 575 -5.18 23.11 -4.54
C VAL A 575 -5.82 22.25 -3.45
N PHE A 576 -7.14 22.28 -3.35
CA PHE A 576 -7.86 21.50 -2.33
C PHE A 576 -9.18 20.91 -2.84
N THR A 577 -9.66 19.85 -2.19
CA THR A 577 -10.94 19.20 -2.54
C THR A 577 -12.09 19.52 -1.60
N PHE A 578 -13.31 19.42 -2.13
CA PHE A 578 -14.58 19.50 -1.39
C PHE A 578 -15.62 18.56 -2.02
N LEU A 579 -16.81 18.44 -1.42
CA LEU A 579 -17.94 17.69 -2.00
C LEU A 579 -19.06 18.68 -2.37
N SER A 580 -19.40 18.74 -3.66
CA SER A 580 -20.56 19.48 -4.17
C SER A 580 -21.84 18.64 -4.15
N GLU A 581 -22.97 19.24 -4.52
CA GLU A 581 -24.26 18.57 -4.69
C GLU A 581 -24.25 17.42 -5.72
N THR A 582 -23.25 17.37 -6.61
CA THR A 582 -23.12 16.31 -7.62
C THR A 582 -22.94 14.91 -7.01
N TYR A 583 -22.53 14.85 -5.74
CA TYR A 583 -22.32 13.61 -5.00
C TYR A 583 -23.56 13.15 -4.20
N PHE A 584 -24.69 13.86 -4.27
CA PHE A 584 -25.89 13.51 -3.47
C PHE A 584 -26.54 12.20 -3.85
N ASP A 585 -26.53 11.83 -5.13
CA ASP A 585 -27.10 10.56 -5.55
C ASP A 585 -26.31 9.39 -4.95
N SER A 586 -24.98 9.44 -5.04
CA SER A 586 -24.08 8.47 -4.41
C SER A 586 -24.15 8.50 -2.88
N TRP A 587 -24.29 9.68 -2.29
CA TRP A 587 -24.46 9.84 -0.84
C TRP A 587 -25.75 9.17 -0.34
N ARG A 588 -26.91 9.51 -0.93
CA ARG A 588 -28.21 8.90 -0.58
C ARG A 588 -28.22 7.40 -0.81
N ALA A 589 -27.58 6.94 -1.89
CA ALA A 589 -27.46 5.52 -2.22
C ALA A 589 -26.53 4.73 -1.28
N GLY A 590 -25.74 5.40 -0.42
CA GLY A 590 -24.76 4.73 0.44
C GLY A 590 -23.49 4.29 -0.28
N GLU A 591 -23.26 4.78 -1.49
CA GLU A 591 -22.06 4.45 -2.26
C GLU A 591 -20.79 5.13 -1.71
N MET A 592 -20.96 6.07 -0.77
CA MET A 592 -19.89 6.83 -0.11
C MET A 592 -19.59 6.33 1.32
N GLU A 593 -20.02 5.11 1.69
CA GLU A 593 -19.79 4.50 3.02
C GLU A 593 -18.30 4.33 3.38
N VAL A 594 -17.41 4.47 2.39
CA VAL A 594 -15.96 4.58 2.59
C VAL A 594 -15.55 5.70 3.55
N TYR A 595 -16.36 6.77 3.66
CA TYR A 595 -16.12 7.91 4.53
C TYR A 595 -16.76 7.78 5.92
N GLY A 596 -17.31 6.61 6.23
CA GLY A 596 -17.97 6.32 7.50
C GLY A 596 -19.36 5.70 7.32
N ASN A 597 -19.83 5.05 8.38
CA ASN A 597 -21.15 4.40 8.39
C ASN A 597 -22.24 5.38 8.88
N TYR A 598 -22.94 6.01 7.93
CA TYR A 598 -24.05 6.93 8.22
C TYR A 598 -25.39 6.25 7.93
N SER A 599 -26.35 6.37 8.84
CA SER A 599 -27.70 5.81 8.65
C SER A 599 -28.48 6.59 7.57
N PRO A 600 -29.47 5.96 6.90
CA PRO A 600 -30.29 6.66 5.90
C PRO A 600 -30.92 7.98 6.39
N PRO A 601 -31.45 8.08 7.63
CA PRO A 601 -31.94 9.36 8.17
C PRO A 601 -30.85 10.44 8.26
N GLN A 602 -29.64 10.09 8.69
CA GLN A 602 -28.52 11.05 8.74
C GLN A 602 -28.14 11.54 7.34
N ARG A 603 -28.20 10.66 6.33
CA ARG A 603 -27.91 11.04 4.95
C ARG A 603 -28.94 12.05 4.43
N ASP A 604 -30.22 11.80 4.69
CA ASP A 604 -31.31 12.70 4.30
C ASP A 604 -31.26 14.04 5.06
N GLU A 605 -30.93 14.02 6.35
CA GLU A 605 -30.72 15.24 7.15
C GLU A 605 -29.60 16.12 6.57
N VAL A 606 -28.48 15.53 6.14
CA VAL A 606 -27.38 16.27 5.47
C VAL A 606 -27.87 16.93 4.18
N VAL A 607 -28.59 16.20 3.34
CA VAL A 607 -29.09 16.79 2.08
C VAL A 607 -30.10 17.89 2.35
N HIS A 608 -30.99 17.71 3.33
CA HIS A 608 -31.95 18.74 3.71
C HIS A 608 -31.28 19.99 4.27
N ALA A 609 -30.29 19.82 5.15
CA ALA A 609 -29.51 20.93 5.70
C ALA A 609 -28.76 21.69 4.58
N PHE A 610 -28.22 20.97 3.60
CA PHE A 610 -27.56 21.60 2.46
C PHE A 610 -28.54 22.35 1.56
N GLU A 611 -29.72 21.80 1.28
CA GLU A 611 -30.75 22.47 0.48
C GLU A 611 -31.19 23.79 1.13
N GLN A 612 -31.22 23.85 2.47
CA GLN A 612 -31.59 25.05 3.22
C GLN A 612 -30.45 26.09 3.33
N HIS A 613 -29.23 25.64 3.59
CA HIS A 613 -28.12 26.52 3.99
C HIS A 613 -26.97 26.59 2.98
N GLY A 614 -26.98 25.76 1.96
CA GLY A 614 -25.89 25.62 0.97
C GLY A 614 -24.63 24.92 1.52
N PHE A 615 -24.59 24.61 2.81
CA PHE A 615 -23.52 23.84 3.45
C PHE A 615 -24.16 22.87 4.44
N ALA A 616 -23.65 21.65 4.51
CA ALA A 616 -24.04 20.68 5.52
C ALA A 616 -22.83 19.87 5.96
N ALA A 617 -22.73 19.61 7.25
CA ALA A 617 -21.77 18.68 7.81
C ALA A 617 -22.45 17.73 8.79
N CYS A 618 -22.05 16.46 8.77
CA CYS A 618 -22.49 15.45 9.74
C CYS A 618 -21.26 14.78 10.33
N GLU A 619 -21.19 14.76 11.66
CA GLU A 619 -20.13 14.11 12.42
C GLU A 619 -20.23 12.57 12.31
N LEU A 620 -19.08 11.90 12.30
CA LEU A 620 -18.98 10.45 12.34
C LEU A 620 -18.97 9.97 13.80
N ARG A 621 -20.03 9.27 14.22
CA ARG A 621 -20.16 8.79 15.60
C ARG A 621 -19.28 7.55 15.82
N GLY A 622 -18.32 7.64 16.74
CA GLY A 622 -17.53 6.49 17.23
C GLY A 622 -16.05 6.47 16.85
N ASP A 623 -15.53 7.56 16.29
CA ASP A 623 -14.15 7.59 15.79
C ASP A 623 -13.13 8.17 16.78
N ASN A 624 -11.89 7.69 16.67
CA ASN A 624 -10.74 8.04 17.53
C ASN A 624 -10.18 9.46 17.30
N TYR A 625 -10.73 10.26 16.38
CA TYR A 625 -10.18 11.57 15.98
C TYR A 625 -10.64 12.76 16.84
N GLY A 626 -11.61 12.56 17.75
CA GLY A 626 -12.03 13.56 18.74
C GLY A 626 -12.63 14.85 18.14
N GLY A 627 -13.96 14.91 18.04
CA GLY A 627 -14.73 16.13 17.74
C GLY A 627 -14.93 16.43 16.25
N ASP A 628 -16.15 16.85 15.88
CA ASP A 628 -16.64 17.45 14.62
C ASP A 628 -16.21 16.84 13.26
N TYR A 629 -15.35 15.81 13.21
CA TYR A 629 -14.91 15.14 11.99
C TYR A 629 -16.00 14.20 11.47
N GLY A 630 -16.26 14.24 10.17
CA GLY A 630 -17.27 13.38 9.55
C GLY A 630 -17.36 13.59 8.04
N ILE A 631 -18.47 14.08 7.51
CA ILE A 631 -18.62 14.41 6.09
C ILE A 631 -19.21 15.80 5.92
N ALA A 632 -18.73 16.55 4.94
CA ALA A 632 -19.17 17.91 4.67
C ALA A 632 -19.39 18.15 3.16
N PHE A 633 -20.51 18.80 2.84
CA PHE A 633 -20.89 19.23 1.50
C PHE A 633 -21.01 20.75 1.47
N ALA A 634 -20.52 21.38 0.40
CA ALA A 634 -20.55 22.82 0.22
C ALA A 634 -20.98 23.17 -1.21
N ARG A 635 -21.93 24.08 -1.34
CA ARG A 635 -22.34 24.63 -2.64
C ARG A 635 -21.24 25.53 -3.18
N SER A 636 -21.03 25.52 -4.48
CA SER A 636 -19.93 26.24 -5.14
C SER A 636 -19.92 27.74 -4.82
N GLU A 637 -21.07 28.38 -4.57
CA GLU A 637 -21.13 29.79 -4.14
C GLU A 637 -20.53 30.03 -2.74
N ILE A 638 -20.73 29.09 -1.81
CA ILE A 638 -20.12 29.18 -0.48
C ILE A 638 -18.61 29.00 -0.59
N VAL A 639 -18.17 28.03 -1.40
CA VAL A 639 -16.73 27.82 -1.67
C VAL A 639 -16.09 29.09 -2.23
N ARG A 640 -16.72 29.72 -3.24
CA ARG A 640 -16.26 31.00 -3.80
C ARG A 640 -16.19 32.11 -2.74
N ALA A 641 -17.20 32.21 -1.88
CA ALA A 641 -17.25 33.23 -0.84
C ALA A 641 -16.15 33.02 0.21
N GLU A 642 -15.94 31.79 0.69
CA GLU A 642 -14.94 31.51 1.73
C GLU A 642 -13.50 31.62 1.22
N VAL A 643 -13.23 31.25 -0.04
CA VAL A 643 -11.93 31.51 -0.69
C VAL A 643 -11.65 33.02 -0.76
N ALA A 644 -12.64 33.82 -1.17
CA ALA A 644 -12.50 35.27 -1.21
C ALA A 644 -12.34 35.89 0.20
N ASN A 645 -13.09 35.40 1.19
CA ASN A 645 -13.01 35.84 2.59
C ASN A 645 -11.63 35.57 3.21
N ALA A 646 -10.97 34.49 2.80
CA ALA A 646 -9.60 34.18 3.21
C ALA A 646 -8.55 35.09 2.56
N GLY A 647 -8.94 35.91 1.57
CA GLY A 647 -8.02 36.76 0.81
C GLY A 647 -7.28 36.02 -0.30
N LEU A 648 -7.84 34.93 -0.81
CA LEU A 648 -7.32 34.17 -1.95
C LEU A 648 -8.13 34.50 -3.21
N GLU A 649 -7.46 34.50 -4.35
CA GLU A 649 -8.05 34.66 -5.68
C GLU A 649 -8.39 33.28 -6.24
N LEU A 650 -9.66 33.03 -6.55
CA LEU A 650 -10.09 31.77 -7.13
C LEU A 650 -9.63 31.67 -8.60
N LEU A 651 -8.91 30.60 -8.93
CA LEU A 651 -8.45 30.29 -10.28
C LEU A 651 -9.36 29.28 -10.98
N GLU A 652 -9.74 28.22 -10.26
CA GLU A 652 -10.53 27.12 -10.80
C GLU A 652 -11.43 26.51 -9.72
N LEU A 653 -12.62 26.09 -10.15
CA LEU A 653 -13.57 25.33 -9.34
C LEU A 653 -14.27 24.36 -10.28
N GLU A 654 -14.06 23.06 -10.06
CA GLU A 654 -14.67 21.97 -10.82
C GLU A 654 -15.48 21.10 -9.85
N ASP A 655 -16.80 21.02 -10.07
CA ASP A 655 -17.72 20.36 -9.13
C ASP A 655 -17.66 18.83 -9.18
N ASN A 656 -17.06 18.22 -10.20
CA ASN A 656 -16.85 16.78 -10.31
C ASN A 656 -15.59 16.47 -11.12
N SER A 657 -14.44 16.38 -10.45
CA SER A 657 -13.17 16.11 -11.12
C SER A 657 -12.90 14.61 -11.20
N ALA A 658 -12.83 14.10 -12.43
CA ALA A 658 -12.49 12.69 -12.67
C ALA A 658 -11.10 12.31 -12.12
N SER A 659 -10.17 13.27 -12.10
CA SER A 659 -8.78 13.06 -11.64
C SER A 659 -8.66 12.93 -10.12
N PHE A 660 -9.55 13.59 -9.37
CA PHE A 660 -9.53 13.58 -7.90
C PHE A 660 -10.64 12.71 -7.29
N GLY A 661 -11.66 12.33 -8.08
CA GLY A 661 -12.85 11.63 -7.58
C GLY A 661 -13.71 12.50 -6.64
N GLN A 662 -13.44 13.80 -6.59
CA GLN A 662 -14.05 14.82 -5.72
C GLN A 662 -14.14 16.15 -6.48
N SER A 663 -14.87 17.13 -5.94
CA SER A 663 -14.81 18.50 -6.43
C SER A 663 -13.46 19.12 -6.06
N VAL A 664 -12.89 19.95 -6.93
CA VAL A 664 -11.56 20.55 -6.72
C VAL A 664 -11.59 22.06 -6.90
N VAL A 665 -10.77 22.74 -6.10
CA VAL A 665 -10.53 24.18 -6.14
C VAL A 665 -9.04 24.44 -6.31
N ALA A 666 -8.70 25.40 -7.17
CA ALA A 666 -7.39 26.04 -7.20
C ALA A 666 -7.54 27.52 -6.88
N ALA A 667 -6.73 28.04 -5.96
CA ALA A 667 -6.75 29.45 -5.58
C ALA A 667 -5.32 29.99 -5.38
N ARG A 668 -5.12 31.27 -5.65
CA ARG A 668 -3.82 31.96 -5.60
C ARG A 668 -3.79 33.02 -4.51
N LYS A 669 -2.64 33.22 -3.88
CA LYS A 669 -2.42 34.40 -3.02
C LYS A 669 -2.11 35.64 -3.88
N PRO A 670 -2.91 36.72 -3.82
CA PRO A 670 -2.65 37.95 -4.56
C PRO A 670 -1.36 38.65 -4.11
N GLY A 671 -0.65 39.29 -5.04
CA GLY A 671 0.53 40.13 -4.78
C GLY A 671 1.60 40.01 -5.87
N GLU A 672 2.41 41.07 -6.08
CA GLU A 672 3.55 41.03 -7.01
C GLU A 672 4.65 40.12 -6.46
N GLN A 673 5.24 39.28 -7.32
CA GLN A 673 6.47 38.56 -7.00
C GLN A 673 7.60 39.60 -6.86
N THR A 674 7.96 39.96 -5.63
CA THR A 674 9.13 40.79 -5.40
C THR A 674 10.38 39.97 -5.71
N ASN A 675 11.08 40.31 -6.79
CA ASN A 675 12.37 39.72 -7.19
C ASN A 675 13.53 40.04 -6.23
N ASP A 676 13.30 40.86 -5.19
CA ASP A 676 14.31 41.28 -4.22
C ASP A 676 14.28 40.42 -2.95
N MET A 677 14.75 39.17 -3.03
CA MET A 677 15.26 38.40 -1.88
C MET A 677 16.23 37.31 -2.39
N PRO A 678 17.27 36.95 -1.62
CA PRO A 678 18.48 36.33 -2.15
C PRO A 678 18.18 34.98 -2.80
N GLU A 679 18.85 34.71 -3.92
CA GLU A 679 18.84 33.39 -4.55
C GLU A 679 19.07 32.31 -3.50
N PRO A 680 18.32 31.19 -3.54
CA PRO A 680 18.55 30.09 -2.62
C PRO A 680 20.03 29.71 -2.71
N ARG A 681 20.75 29.83 -1.59
CA ARG A 681 22.12 29.32 -1.49
C ARG A 681 22.05 27.82 -1.70
N VAL A 682 22.27 27.41 -2.94
CA VAL A 682 22.66 26.06 -3.30
C VAL A 682 23.89 25.77 -2.42
N VAL A 683 23.78 24.85 -1.48
CA VAL A 683 24.95 24.36 -0.74
C VAL A 683 25.98 23.97 -1.78
N ASN A 684 27.19 24.49 -1.61
CA ASN A 684 28.23 24.44 -2.61
C ASN A 684 28.39 23.00 -3.12
N ARG A 685 27.94 22.74 -4.34
CA ARG A 685 27.96 21.41 -4.95
C ARG A 685 29.35 21.00 -5.46
N ASP A 686 30.35 21.82 -5.16
CA ASP A 686 31.75 21.57 -5.49
C ASP A 686 32.35 20.45 -4.63
N VAL A 687 31.81 20.18 -3.43
CA VAL A 687 32.31 19.14 -2.53
C VAL A 687 31.62 17.80 -2.80
N ARG A 688 32.40 16.77 -3.18
CA ARG A 688 31.90 15.41 -3.42
C ARG A 688 31.82 14.60 -2.13
N VAL A 689 30.69 13.92 -1.92
CA VAL A 689 30.46 13.03 -0.78
C VAL A 689 30.74 11.58 -1.16
N ILE A 690 31.71 10.95 -0.49
CA ILE A 690 32.20 9.60 -0.83
C ILE A 690 31.94 8.66 0.36
N ALA A 691 31.18 7.58 0.17
CA ALA A 691 30.92 6.62 1.25
C ALA A 691 31.91 5.45 1.19
N LEU A 692 32.49 5.07 2.33
CA LEU A 692 33.32 3.88 2.46
C LEU A 692 32.48 2.62 2.23
N TYR A 693 32.92 1.76 1.34
CA TYR A 693 32.22 0.55 0.93
C TYR A 693 33.10 -0.66 1.19
N ASP A 694 32.65 -1.57 2.04
CA ASP A 694 33.39 -2.78 2.36
C ASP A 694 32.82 -3.97 1.59
N SER A 695 33.63 -4.54 0.71
CA SER A 695 33.28 -5.68 -0.14
C SER A 695 33.68 -7.03 0.48
N ARG A 696 34.44 -7.02 1.58
CA ARG A 696 35.06 -8.21 2.19
C ARG A 696 34.10 -8.97 3.12
N PHE A 697 32.91 -8.44 3.36
CA PHE A 697 31.90 -9.01 4.25
C PHE A 697 31.40 -10.43 3.86
N TYR A 698 31.81 -10.98 2.72
CA TYR A 698 31.22 -12.18 2.09
C TYR A 698 32.24 -13.21 1.57
N GLU A 699 33.51 -13.17 1.99
CA GLU A 699 34.50 -14.16 1.56
C GLU A 699 34.19 -15.59 2.04
N ASN A 700 34.55 -16.56 1.20
CA ASN A 700 34.13 -17.95 1.20
C ASN A 700 34.41 -18.76 2.48
N GLY A 701 33.39 -19.51 2.94
CA GLY A 701 33.52 -20.92 3.32
C GLY A 701 33.96 -21.29 4.75
N GLU A 702 34.66 -20.42 5.49
CA GLU A 702 35.20 -20.79 6.83
C GLU A 702 34.83 -19.84 7.99
N ARG A 703 34.20 -18.68 7.73
CA ARG A 703 33.73 -17.74 8.77
C ARG A 703 32.21 -17.60 8.75
N GLU A 704 31.58 -17.50 9.92
CA GLU A 704 30.15 -17.17 10.04
C GLU A 704 29.84 -15.84 9.34
N SER A 705 28.77 -15.80 8.56
CA SER A 705 28.35 -14.59 7.83
C SER A 705 28.12 -13.41 8.78
N VAL A 706 28.35 -12.17 8.34
CA VAL A 706 28.07 -10.98 9.17
C VAL A 706 26.61 -10.96 9.63
N TRP A 707 25.70 -11.50 8.82
CA TRP A 707 24.30 -11.68 9.14
C TRP A 707 24.07 -12.63 10.31
N SER A 708 24.82 -13.73 10.36
CA SER A 708 24.81 -14.66 11.50
C SER A 708 25.36 -13.99 12.77
N GLN A 709 26.42 -13.19 12.64
CA GLN A 709 27.01 -12.45 13.78
C GLN A 709 26.07 -11.38 14.33
N LEU A 710 25.38 -10.63 13.46
CA LEU A 710 24.39 -9.63 13.84
C LEU A 710 23.17 -10.26 14.52
N ALA A 711 22.68 -11.38 13.98
CA ALA A 711 21.57 -12.14 14.57
C ALA A 711 21.93 -12.73 15.95
N ALA A 712 23.22 -13.05 16.17
CA ALA A 712 23.72 -13.59 17.44
C ALA A 712 24.18 -12.52 18.44
N ALA A 713 24.21 -11.23 18.06
CA ALA A 713 24.72 -10.16 18.90
C ALA A 713 23.85 -9.94 20.16
N GLN A 714 24.51 -9.65 21.29
CA GLN A 714 23.85 -9.25 22.53
C GLN A 714 24.38 -7.89 23.01
N PRO A 715 23.53 -6.83 23.09
CA PRO A 715 22.10 -6.83 22.74
C PRO A 715 21.85 -7.00 21.22
N PRO A 716 20.62 -7.39 20.81
CA PRO A 716 20.26 -7.49 19.40
C PRO A 716 20.55 -6.19 18.66
N ARG A 717 21.19 -6.29 17.49
CA ARG A 717 21.45 -5.13 16.61
C ARG A 717 20.35 -5.00 15.54
N PRO A 718 20.09 -3.79 15.02
CA PRO A 718 19.15 -3.60 13.91
C PRO A 718 19.54 -4.45 12.70
N LEU A 719 18.54 -4.98 12.00
CA LEU A 719 18.70 -5.83 10.82
C LEU A 719 18.47 -5.03 9.54
N PRO A 720 19.06 -5.44 8.40
CA PRO A 720 18.81 -4.79 7.11
C PRO A 720 17.33 -4.78 6.73
N ALA A 721 16.86 -3.64 6.20
CA ALA A 721 15.51 -3.47 5.70
C ALA A 721 15.45 -3.63 4.16
N ASP A 722 15.54 -2.51 3.43
CA ASP A 722 15.21 -2.41 2.00
C ASP A 722 15.91 -3.43 1.08
N LEU A 723 17.19 -3.70 1.32
CA LEU A 723 18.01 -4.58 0.49
C LEU A 723 18.12 -6.00 1.09
N GLY A 724 17.54 -6.22 2.27
CA GLY A 724 17.64 -7.46 3.02
C GLY A 724 19.09 -7.87 3.31
N PHE A 725 19.30 -9.18 3.51
CA PHE A 725 20.62 -9.79 3.72
C PHE A 725 21.42 -9.86 2.40
N CYS A 726 21.71 -8.70 1.81
CA CYS A 726 22.26 -8.57 0.47
C CYS A 726 23.70 -9.11 0.35
N ASP A 727 24.09 -9.61 -0.83
CA ASP A 727 25.47 -10.05 -1.12
C ASP A 727 26.09 -9.13 -2.20
N PRO A 728 27.14 -8.35 -1.89
CA PRO A 728 27.78 -7.41 -2.79
C PRO A 728 28.54 -8.09 -3.93
N ARG A 729 28.65 -9.43 -3.96
CA ARG A 729 29.11 -10.20 -5.14
C ARG A 729 28.04 -10.24 -6.24
N VAL A 730 26.76 -10.08 -5.89
CA VAL A 730 25.64 -10.01 -6.83
C VAL A 730 25.62 -8.64 -7.51
N ALA A 731 25.59 -8.62 -8.85
CA ALA A 731 25.68 -7.38 -9.62
C ALA A 731 24.45 -6.48 -9.39
N GLU A 732 23.27 -7.08 -9.33
CA GLU A 732 21.98 -6.42 -9.11
C GLU A 732 21.94 -5.71 -7.74
N VAL A 733 22.59 -6.29 -6.72
CA VAL A 733 22.72 -5.68 -5.39
C VAL A 733 23.55 -4.41 -5.46
N ARG A 734 24.71 -4.47 -6.13
CA ARG A 734 25.58 -3.28 -6.31
C ARG A 734 24.87 -2.17 -7.09
N GLU A 735 24.07 -2.52 -8.09
CA GLU A 735 23.25 -1.56 -8.83
C GLU A 735 22.17 -0.91 -7.93
N ALA A 736 21.48 -1.70 -7.11
CA ALA A 736 20.49 -1.20 -6.17
C ALA A 736 21.12 -0.27 -5.11
N GLN A 737 22.27 -0.65 -4.55
CA GLN A 737 23.01 0.17 -3.57
C GLN A 737 23.49 1.49 -4.19
N ALA A 738 24.06 1.44 -5.40
CA ALA A 738 24.48 2.65 -6.11
C ALA A 738 23.31 3.59 -6.44
N ALA A 739 22.16 3.04 -6.84
CA ALA A 739 20.95 3.82 -7.09
C ALA A 739 20.44 4.51 -5.81
N LEU A 740 20.45 3.80 -4.68
CA LEU A 740 20.04 4.32 -3.38
C LEU A 740 21.01 5.41 -2.87
N ALA A 741 22.31 5.18 -2.96
CA ALA A 741 23.36 6.14 -2.59
C ALA A 741 23.21 7.46 -3.36
N ARG A 742 23.06 7.37 -4.69
CA ARG A 742 22.84 8.52 -5.57
C ARG A 742 21.57 9.30 -5.22
N ALA A 743 20.48 8.60 -4.90
CA ALA A 743 19.21 9.24 -4.55
C ALA A 743 19.33 10.14 -3.30
N HIS A 744 20.28 9.83 -2.42
CA HIS A 744 20.45 10.45 -1.11
C HIS A 744 21.69 11.34 -0.97
N GLY A 745 22.32 11.70 -2.09
CA GLY A 745 23.39 12.71 -2.12
C GLY A 745 24.79 12.16 -1.89
N ILE A 746 25.01 10.86 -2.12
CA ILE A 746 26.34 10.26 -2.18
C ILE A 746 26.79 10.23 -3.65
N ASP A 747 28.02 10.67 -3.91
CA ASP A 747 28.55 10.86 -5.26
C ASP A 747 29.44 9.71 -5.72
N ALA A 748 30.05 8.97 -4.79
CA ALA A 748 30.94 7.85 -5.10
C ALA A 748 31.03 6.83 -3.95
N PHE A 749 31.45 5.61 -4.28
CA PHE A 749 31.88 4.61 -3.30
C PHE A 749 33.41 4.52 -3.22
N CYS A 750 33.94 4.33 -2.02
CA CYS A 750 35.34 4.03 -1.80
C CYS A 750 35.48 2.58 -1.33
N PHE A 751 35.92 1.69 -2.24
CA PHE A 751 36.08 0.27 -1.94
C PHE A 751 37.29 0.06 -1.02
N VAL A 752 37.06 -0.51 0.16
CA VAL A 752 38.08 -0.85 1.15
C VAL A 752 38.60 -2.26 0.87
N GLN A 753 39.88 -2.40 0.52
CA GLN A 753 40.45 -3.65 0.02
C GLN A 753 41.78 -4.00 0.69
N SER A 754 41.98 -5.28 1.03
CA SER A 754 43.26 -5.83 1.49
C SER A 754 43.91 -6.76 0.47
N LYS A 755 43.09 -7.53 -0.24
CA LYS A 755 43.43 -8.38 -1.39
C LYS A 755 42.37 -8.18 -2.48
N TRP A 756 42.66 -8.61 -3.70
CA TRP A 756 41.80 -8.34 -4.84
C TRP A 756 40.65 -9.35 -4.94
N ASP A 757 39.51 -8.97 -4.38
CA ASP A 757 38.32 -9.80 -4.31
C ASP A 757 37.52 -9.83 -5.65
N ALA A 758 36.50 -10.69 -5.70
CA ALA A 758 35.62 -10.79 -6.87
C ALA A 758 34.77 -9.53 -7.12
N PRO A 759 34.12 -8.90 -6.12
CA PRO A 759 33.27 -7.73 -6.33
C PRO A 759 33.94 -6.59 -7.10
N LEU A 760 35.16 -6.18 -6.72
CA LEU A 760 35.82 -5.05 -7.38
C LEU A 760 36.25 -5.41 -8.81
N ARG A 761 36.73 -6.64 -9.04
CA ARG A 761 37.05 -7.13 -10.39
C ARG A 761 35.82 -7.17 -11.29
N ASP A 762 34.68 -7.60 -10.74
CA ASP A 762 33.41 -7.64 -11.47
C ASP A 762 32.91 -6.23 -11.81
N VAL A 763 33.11 -5.24 -10.93
CA VAL A 763 32.73 -3.83 -11.20
C VAL A 763 33.47 -3.26 -12.42
N LEU A 764 34.74 -3.61 -12.56
CA LEU A 764 35.54 -3.23 -13.72
C LEU A 764 35.13 -4.02 -14.97
N ALA A 765 35.05 -5.35 -14.86
CA ALA A 765 34.76 -6.23 -15.99
C ALA A 765 33.36 -6.00 -16.58
N ALA A 766 32.35 -5.80 -15.74
CA ALA A 766 30.98 -5.56 -16.16
C ALA A 766 30.70 -4.11 -16.56
N GLY A 767 31.57 -3.16 -16.19
CA GLY A 767 31.27 -1.73 -16.34
C GLY A 767 30.05 -1.28 -15.51
N ARG A 768 29.63 -2.06 -14.51
CA ARG A 768 28.44 -1.85 -13.67
C ARG A 768 28.78 -1.99 -12.18
N PRO A 769 28.16 -1.21 -11.28
CA PRO A 769 27.16 -0.18 -11.54
C PRO A 769 27.77 1.05 -12.23
N ASP A 770 26.96 1.79 -12.99
CA ASP A 770 27.36 3.12 -13.49
C ASP A 770 27.33 4.12 -12.33
N PHE A 771 28.35 4.07 -11.47
CA PHE A 771 28.51 4.90 -10.28
C PHE A 771 30.00 5.15 -10.02
N PRO A 772 30.42 6.40 -9.72
CA PRO A 772 31.82 6.70 -9.48
C PRO A 772 32.40 5.91 -8.29
N TYR A 773 33.70 5.57 -8.38
CA TYR A 773 34.37 4.85 -7.30
C TYR A 773 35.86 5.17 -7.17
N CYS A 774 36.42 4.95 -5.99
CA CYS A 774 37.86 4.90 -5.74
C CYS A 774 38.23 3.76 -4.81
N ILE A 775 39.53 3.55 -4.59
CA ILE A 775 40.04 2.42 -3.82
C ILE A 775 40.84 2.93 -2.62
N LEU A 776 40.54 2.35 -1.45
CA LEU A 776 41.36 2.46 -0.25
C LEU A 776 41.99 1.10 0.02
N TRP A 777 43.31 1.06 -0.09
CA TRP A 777 44.09 -0.13 0.22
C TRP A 777 44.48 -0.16 1.70
N ARG A 778 44.26 -1.32 2.34
CA ARG A 778 44.52 -1.57 3.75
C ARG A 778 45.20 -2.92 3.95
N ASN A 779 46.35 -2.94 4.60
CA ASN A 779 47.12 -4.15 4.84
C ASN A 779 46.68 -4.83 6.15
N GLU A 780 45.86 -5.87 6.04
CA GLU A 780 45.29 -6.58 7.19
C GLU A 780 46.32 -7.39 7.98
N ASP A 781 47.35 -7.92 7.32
CA ASP A 781 48.41 -8.68 7.98
C ASP A 781 49.34 -7.78 8.80
N ARG A 782 49.27 -6.44 8.57
CA ARG A 782 50.13 -5.41 9.17
C ARG A 782 51.64 -5.70 9.05
N ALA A 783 52.02 -6.65 8.20
CA ALA A 783 53.38 -7.02 7.91
C ALA A 783 53.96 -6.07 6.86
N ALA A 784 55.25 -5.78 6.93
CA ALA A 784 55.93 -5.03 5.88
C ALA A 784 55.85 -5.82 4.56
N ILE A 785 55.43 -5.17 3.48
CA ILE A 785 55.42 -5.77 2.14
C ILE A 785 56.77 -5.54 1.45
N SER A 786 57.14 -6.37 0.48
CA SER A 786 58.36 -6.15 -0.31
C SER A 786 58.18 -5.05 -1.37
N ASP A 787 59.29 -4.55 -1.94
CA ASP A 787 59.24 -3.59 -3.05
C ASP A 787 58.62 -4.21 -4.31
N GLU A 788 58.83 -5.51 -4.53
CA GLU A 788 58.20 -6.29 -5.60
C GLU A 788 56.69 -6.44 -5.39
N ASP A 789 56.24 -6.76 -4.17
CA ASP A 789 54.82 -6.90 -3.86
C ASP A 789 54.08 -5.57 -3.97
N ALA A 790 54.69 -4.47 -3.52
CA ALA A 790 54.12 -3.13 -3.65
C ALA A 790 53.99 -2.68 -5.11
N GLU A 791 54.93 -3.07 -5.97
CA GLU A 791 54.87 -2.83 -7.41
C GLU A 791 53.76 -3.67 -8.06
N GLN A 792 53.71 -4.97 -7.77
CA GLN A 792 52.71 -5.87 -8.31
C GLN A 792 51.28 -5.45 -7.92
N LEU A 793 51.08 -5.05 -6.66
CA LEU A 793 49.84 -4.48 -6.14
C LEU A 793 49.36 -3.32 -7.02
N PHE A 794 50.26 -2.39 -7.34
CA PHE A 794 49.91 -1.20 -8.11
C PHE A 794 49.65 -1.51 -9.59
N ILE A 795 50.42 -2.42 -10.19
CA ILE A 795 50.22 -2.89 -11.56
C ILE A 795 48.82 -3.49 -11.73
N GLU A 796 48.37 -4.29 -10.76
CA GLU A 796 47.04 -4.90 -10.77
C GLU A 796 45.89 -3.88 -10.69
N LEU A 797 46.16 -2.68 -10.16
CA LEU A 797 45.19 -1.58 -10.07
C LEU A 797 45.13 -0.67 -11.30
N LEU A 798 46.13 -0.71 -12.19
CA LEU A 798 46.18 0.15 -13.38
C LEU A 798 44.89 0.12 -14.23
N PRO A 799 44.23 -1.03 -14.46
CA PRO A 799 42.97 -1.07 -15.18
C PRO A 799 41.86 -0.23 -14.53
N HIS A 800 41.81 -0.17 -13.19
CA HIS A 800 40.83 0.64 -12.47
C HIS A 800 41.12 2.14 -12.63
N PHE A 801 42.39 2.56 -12.58
CA PHE A 801 42.75 3.97 -12.74
C PHE A 801 42.45 4.52 -14.14
N ARG A 802 42.38 3.64 -15.15
CA ARG A 802 41.96 3.97 -16.51
C ARG A 802 40.44 4.07 -16.67
N ASP A 803 39.66 3.56 -15.73
CA ASP A 803 38.20 3.62 -15.79
C ASP A 803 37.71 5.09 -15.73
N PRO A 804 36.80 5.50 -16.62
CA PRO A 804 36.25 6.86 -16.61
C PRO A 804 35.44 7.16 -15.34
N ARG A 805 34.90 6.14 -14.66
CA ARG A 805 34.15 6.29 -13.40
C ARG A 805 35.07 6.50 -12.19
N TYR A 806 36.38 6.29 -12.33
CA TYR A 806 37.32 6.40 -11.21
C TYR A 806 37.39 7.85 -10.70
N VAL A 807 37.31 8.05 -9.37
CA VAL A 807 37.35 9.40 -8.77
C VAL A 807 38.73 10.03 -8.97
N ARG A 808 38.73 11.29 -9.36
CA ARG A 808 39.92 12.09 -9.64
C ARG A 808 39.89 13.39 -8.86
N ARG A 809 41.05 13.84 -8.37
CA ARG A 809 41.28 15.18 -7.80
C ARG A 809 42.15 15.97 -8.76
N ASP A 810 41.69 17.13 -9.21
CA ASP A 810 42.40 17.95 -10.21
C ASP A 810 42.82 17.14 -11.46
N GLY A 811 41.96 16.22 -11.91
CA GLY A 811 42.22 15.34 -13.04
C GLY A 811 43.09 14.11 -12.76
N ARG A 812 43.68 13.98 -11.56
CA ARG A 812 44.57 12.88 -11.16
C ARG A 812 43.81 11.76 -10.44
N PRO A 813 43.98 10.47 -10.78
CA PRO A 813 43.32 9.37 -10.08
C PRO A 813 43.66 9.33 -8.59
N LEU A 814 42.64 9.25 -7.74
CA LEU A 814 42.78 9.23 -6.27
C LEU A 814 43.01 7.81 -5.76
N PHE A 815 44.21 7.52 -5.25
CA PHE A 815 44.52 6.26 -4.60
C PHE A 815 44.81 6.46 -3.10
N ILE A 816 44.09 5.75 -2.23
CA ILE A 816 44.15 5.93 -0.79
C ILE A 816 44.86 4.73 -0.14
N VAL A 817 45.82 5.00 0.74
CA VAL A 817 46.67 3.99 1.39
C VAL A 817 46.55 4.16 2.90
N ALA A 818 45.95 3.18 3.58
CA ALA A 818 45.77 3.23 5.02
C ALA A 818 47.05 2.92 5.80
N ASP A 819 47.68 1.80 5.49
CA ASP A 819 48.83 1.29 6.25
C ASP A 819 50.16 1.68 5.61
N VAL A 820 50.38 2.98 5.41
CA VAL A 820 51.60 3.51 4.75
C VAL A 820 52.89 3.02 5.41
N ALA A 821 52.89 2.82 6.74
CA ALA A 821 54.03 2.32 7.50
C ALA A 821 54.47 0.89 7.13
N THR A 822 53.63 0.13 6.40
CA THR A 822 53.95 -1.22 5.92
C THR A 822 54.67 -1.22 4.57
N LEU A 823 54.78 -0.06 3.91
CA LEU A 823 55.55 0.08 2.68
C LEU A 823 57.06 0.09 3.00
N PRO A 824 57.93 -0.48 2.14
CA PRO A 824 59.38 -0.49 2.34
C PRO A 824 59.98 0.90 2.56
N SER A 825 59.64 1.82 1.67
CA SER A 825 60.04 3.22 1.73
C SER A 825 58.93 4.06 1.10
N PRO A 826 57.99 4.60 1.90
CA PRO A 826 56.79 5.28 1.40
C PRO A 826 57.08 6.30 0.29
N ARG A 827 58.14 7.10 0.47
CA ARG A 827 58.55 8.12 -0.52
C ARG A 827 59.06 7.52 -1.82
N MET A 828 59.86 6.46 -1.75
CA MET A 828 60.35 5.79 -2.95
C MET A 828 59.25 4.99 -3.64
N THR A 829 58.41 4.31 -2.88
CA THR A 829 57.24 3.57 -3.39
C THR A 829 56.27 4.53 -4.10
N ALA A 830 55.95 5.67 -3.50
CA ALA A 830 55.11 6.71 -4.12
C ALA A 830 55.71 7.24 -5.43
N ALA A 831 57.02 7.49 -5.48
CA ALA A 831 57.71 7.90 -6.71
C ALA A 831 57.68 6.81 -7.79
N LYS A 832 57.86 5.55 -7.39
CA LYS A 832 57.83 4.39 -8.29
C LYS A 832 56.42 4.19 -8.88
N TRP A 833 55.37 4.28 -8.08
CA TRP A 833 53.99 4.18 -8.54
C TRP A 833 53.61 5.27 -9.54
N ARG A 834 54.02 6.53 -9.31
CA ARG A 834 53.83 7.61 -10.29
C ARG A 834 54.56 7.32 -11.61
N ALA A 835 55.81 6.85 -11.54
CA ALA A 835 56.58 6.48 -12.74
C ALA A 835 55.92 5.33 -13.52
N ILE A 836 55.38 4.32 -12.83
CA ILE A 836 54.62 3.23 -13.45
C ILE A 836 53.34 3.77 -14.10
N ALA A 837 52.56 4.60 -13.39
CA ALA A 837 51.32 5.17 -13.91
C ALA A 837 51.55 6.02 -15.17
N GLU A 838 52.61 6.83 -15.19
CA GLU A 838 52.99 7.64 -16.35
C GLU A 838 53.42 6.76 -17.53
N ALA A 839 54.29 5.77 -17.29
CA ALA A 839 54.74 4.83 -18.33
C ALA A 839 53.59 4.02 -18.96
N GLU A 840 52.57 3.73 -18.15
CA GLU A 840 51.37 2.99 -18.53
C GLU A 840 50.24 3.90 -19.07
N GLY A 841 50.46 5.21 -19.17
CA GLY A 841 49.49 6.15 -19.75
C GLY A 841 48.25 6.41 -18.88
N VAL A 842 48.34 6.16 -17.57
CA VAL A 842 47.32 6.57 -16.58
C VAL A 842 47.45 8.07 -16.25
N GLY A 843 48.68 8.61 -16.37
CA GLY A 843 49.02 9.99 -16.01
C GLY A 843 49.41 10.13 -14.53
N GLU A 844 49.53 11.38 -14.08
CA GLU A 844 49.93 11.71 -12.72
C GLU A 844 48.89 11.24 -11.67
N MET A 845 49.36 10.62 -10.59
CA MET A 845 48.53 10.06 -9.52
C MET A 845 48.36 11.03 -8.34
N HIS A 846 47.20 11.03 -7.70
CA HIS A 846 46.97 11.67 -6.41
C HIS A 846 46.97 10.61 -5.30
N LEU A 847 48.03 10.59 -4.49
CA LEU A 847 48.21 9.62 -3.42
C LEU A 847 47.73 10.21 -2.09
N CYS A 848 46.79 9.54 -1.43
CA CYS A 848 46.22 9.95 -0.15
C CYS A 848 46.60 8.96 0.95
N ALA A 849 47.18 9.44 2.04
CA ALA A 849 47.45 8.63 3.23
C ALA A 849 46.28 8.69 4.22
N VAL A 850 46.14 7.72 5.11
CA VAL A 850 45.17 7.78 6.23
C VAL A 850 45.90 8.09 7.54
N GLU A 851 45.26 8.81 8.46
CA GLU A 851 45.76 8.98 9.83
C GLU A 851 46.10 7.64 10.51
N PRO A 852 47.11 7.57 11.41
CA PRO A 852 47.70 8.68 12.19
C PRO A 852 49.08 9.16 11.69
N ILE A 853 49.20 9.57 10.42
CA ILE A 853 50.39 10.28 9.93
C ILE A 853 50.28 11.77 10.29
N PRO A 854 51.28 12.38 10.95
CA PRO A 854 51.30 13.83 11.18
C PRO A 854 51.17 14.60 9.87
N THR A 855 50.28 15.59 9.82
CA THR A 855 49.92 16.23 8.55
C THR A 855 51.07 17.01 7.91
N ASP A 856 52.03 17.46 8.71
CA ASP A 856 53.28 18.09 8.29
C ASP A 856 54.26 17.11 7.61
N LEU A 857 54.09 15.80 7.80
CA LEU A 857 54.96 14.76 7.23
C LEU A 857 54.40 14.12 5.95
N VAL A 858 53.22 14.52 5.48
CA VAL A 858 52.56 13.94 4.29
C VAL A 858 53.42 14.13 3.04
N ASP A 859 54.03 15.29 2.87
CA ASP A 859 54.94 15.57 1.75
C ASP A 859 56.27 14.80 1.89
N ASP A 860 56.76 14.60 3.12
CA ASP A 860 58.01 13.89 3.40
C ASP A 860 57.95 12.41 3.03
N ILE A 861 56.76 11.81 3.14
CA ILE A 861 56.49 10.44 2.69
C ILE A 861 56.08 10.35 1.21
N GLY A 862 56.00 11.47 0.49
CA GLY A 862 55.69 11.53 -0.94
C GLY A 862 54.20 11.45 -1.30
N PHE A 863 53.29 11.67 -0.35
CA PHE A 863 51.84 11.68 -0.54
C PHE A 863 51.30 13.10 -0.71
N ASP A 864 50.11 13.25 -1.28
CA ASP A 864 49.52 14.54 -1.65
C ASP A 864 48.46 15.03 -0.65
N SER A 865 47.78 14.11 0.04
CA SER A 865 46.74 14.44 1.02
C SER A 865 46.64 13.43 2.16
N LEU A 866 45.94 13.83 3.22
CA LEU A 866 45.68 13.02 4.40
C LEU A 866 44.18 12.89 4.64
N LEU A 867 43.68 11.66 4.70
CA LEU A 867 42.31 11.32 5.07
C LEU A 867 42.24 11.11 6.59
N GLU A 868 41.28 11.78 7.23
CA GLU A 868 40.91 11.57 8.62
C GLU A 868 40.57 10.10 8.83
N ALA A 869 41.20 9.46 9.83
CA ALA A 869 41.01 8.03 10.05
C ALA A 869 39.51 7.73 10.21
N PRO A 870 38.97 6.74 9.46
CA PRO A 870 37.67 6.18 9.76
C PRO A 870 37.66 5.80 11.24
N ALA A 871 36.67 6.27 12.01
CA ALA A 871 36.68 6.13 13.46
C ALA A 871 36.27 4.70 13.85
N MET A 872 37.08 3.73 13.47
CA MET A 872 36.92 2.36 13.93
C MET A 872 37.26 2.33 15.42
N HIS A 873 36.22 2.36 16.25
CA HIS A 873 36.21 2.07 17.69
C HIS A 873 37.05 3.00 18.57
N ARG A 874 36.53 4.17 18.99
CA ARG A 874 37.20 4.95 20.06
C ARG A 874 36.45 6.07 20.80
N ALA A 875 35.12 6.09 20.86
CA ALA A 875 34.41 7.10 21.65
C ALA A 875 33.34 6.53 22.59
N LYS A 876 33.14 7.22 23.72
CA LYS A 876 32.16 6.86 24.77
C LYS A 876 30.74 7.36 24.47
N SER A 877 30.58 8.31 23.55
CA SER A 877 29.30 8.90 23.13
C SER A 877 29.41 9.50 21.72
N TYR A 878 28.39 9.27 20.88
CA TYR A 878 28.33 9.83 19.52
C TYR A 878 28.32 11.37 19.52
N ARG A 879 27.56 11.98 20.45
CA ARG A 879 27.48 13.43 20.62
C ARG A 879 28.84 14.08 20.91
N GLU A 880 29.64 13.47 21.80
CA GLU A 880 31.00 13.95 22.10
C GLU A 880 31.91 13.84 20.88
N THR A 881 31.77 12.76 20.11
CA THR A 881 32.54 12.53 18.88
C THR A 881 32.26 13.60 17.84
N ALA A 882 30.98 13.87 17.57
CA ALA A 882 30.56 14.91 16.64
C ALA A 882 31.06 16.29 17.10
N ALA A 883 30.90 16.64 18.38
CA ALA A 883 31.37 17.92 18.93
C ALA A 883 32.90 18.09 18.82
N ASN A 884 33.67 17.04 19.11
CA ASN A 884 35.14 17.06 18.98
C ASN A 884 35.58 17.17 17.52
N ALA A 885 34.93 16.45 16.61
CA ALA A 885 35.23 16.52 15.18
C ALA A 885 34.97 17.94 14.61
N LEU A 886 33.91 18.60 15.08
CA LEU A 886 33.55 19.97 14.69
C LEU A 886 34.52 21.04 15.20
N THR A 887 35.28 20.78 16.26
CA THR A 887 36.23 21.74 16.87
C THR A 887 37.68 21.47 16.49
N ARG A 888 37.99 20.28 15.95
CA ARG A 888 39.32 19.91 15.48
C ARG A 888 39.79 20.84 14.34
N HIS A 889 41.06 21.26 14.36
CA HIS A 889 41.66 22.06 13.29
C HIS A 889 41.95 21.18 12.06
N ALA A 890 41.67 21.66 10.84
CA ALA A 890 41.94 20.94 9.58
C ALA A 890 42.98 21.70 8.72
N PRO A 891 44.19 21.16 8.54
CA PRO A 891 45.22 21.79 7.71
C PRO A 891 44.96 21.66 6.19
N PRO A 892 45.69 22.39 5.32
CA PRO A 892 45.40 22.57 3.87
C PRO A 892 45.40 21.32 2.95
N LYS A 893 45.54 20.11 3.49
CA LYS A 893 45.55 18.83 2.74
C LYS A 893 44.68 17.75 3.41
N PHE A 894 43.91 18.15 4.42
CA PHE A 894 43.15 17.26 5.29
C PHE A 894 41.74 17.03 4.75
N ILE A 895 41.42 15.77 4.43
CA ILE A 895 40.11 15.34 4.00
C ILE A 895 39.37 14.77 5.22
N ARG A 896 38.17 15.28 5.48
CA ARG A 896 37.37 14.92 6.67
C ARG A 896 36.56 13.66 6.44
N THR A 897 36.35 12.93 7.53
CA THR A 897 35.48 11.75 7.57
C THR A 897 34.36 11.97 8.59
N VAL A 898 33.12 11.70 8.20
CA VAL A 898 31.92 11.76 9.05
C VAL A 898 31.41 10.35 9.27
N VAL A 899 31.09 9.98 10.50
CA VAL A 899 30.73 8.59 10.83
C VAL A 899 29.22 8.45 10.95
N ALA A 900 28.64 7.51 10.21
CA ALA A 900 27.22 7.13 10.28
C ALA A 900 27.00 6.05 11.34
N GLN A 901 27.37 6.34 12.61
CA GLN A 901 27.31 5.37 13.70
C GLN A 901 25.86 5.12 14.13
N ARG A 902 25.52 3.87 14.43
CA ARG A 902 24.23 3.45 15.00
C ARG A 902 24.43 3.09 16.48
N GLU A 903 23.96 3.96 17.37
CA GLU A 903 23.92 3.68 18.81
C GLU A 903 22.60 2.99 19.19
N PRO A 904 22.60 1.92 20.00
CA PRO A 904 21.39 1.15 20.34
C PRO A 904 20.31 1.92 21.12
N PHE A 905 20.60 3.10 21.70
CA PHE A 905 19.71 3.77 22.66
C PHE A 905 19.68 5.30 22.58
N ASP A 906 20.19 5.93 21.51
CA ASP A 906 20.16 7.39 21.34
C ASP A 906 19.26 7.78 20.16
N ALA A 907 18.07 8.30 20.47
CA ALA A 907 17.10 8.77 19.48
C ALA A 907 17.54 10.04 18.74
N THR A 908 18.62 10.72 19.17
CA THR A 908 19.10 11.98 18.58
C THR A 908 20.29 11.79 17.61
N ASN A 909 20.65 10.54 17.34
CA ASN A 909 21.85 10.16 16.60
C ASN A 909 21.81 10.60 15.12
N VAL A 910 20.63 10.49 14.48
CA VAL A 910 20.40 10.93 13.09
C VAL A 910 20.59 12.44 12.95
N GLU A 911 20.13 13.21 13.93
CA GLU A 911 20.21 14.66 13.95
C GLU A 911 21.65 15.13 14.16
N HIS A 912 22.38 14.50 15.07
CA HIS A 912 23.80 14.77 15.27
C HIS A 912 24.62 14.46 14.01
N TYR A 913 24.30 13.35 13.31
CA TYR A 913 24.91 13.00 12.03
C TYR A 913 24.65 14.08 10.97
N GLU A 914 23.41 14.53 10.82
CA GLU A 914 23.04 15.58 9.85
C GLU A 914 23.82 16.88 10.09
N LEU A 915 23.87 17.33 11.35
CA LEU A 915 24.55 18.55 11.75
C LEU A 915 26.06 18.45 11.53
N TRP A 916 26.64 17.30 11.87
CA TRP A 916 28.07 17.05 11.67
C TRP A 916 28.41 17.08 10.18
N LEU A 917 27.69 16.33 9.35
CA LEU A 917 27.90 16.30 7.91
C LEU A 917 27.78 17.70 7.28
N ARG A 918 26.71 18.42 7.60
CA ARG A 918 26.48 19.78 7.08
C ARG A 918 27.61 20.73 7.44
N SER A 919 28.01 20.74 8.70
CA SER A 919 29.07 21.64 9.18
C SER A 919 30.42 21.37 8.51
N ILE A 920 30.69 20.12 8.13
CA ILE A 920 31.90 19.75 7.40
C ILE A 920 31.79 20.14 5.92
N LEU A 921 30.63 19.93 5.29
CA LEU A 921 30.37 20.36 3.90
C LEU A 921 30.54 21.87 3.71
N GLU A 922 30.21 22.67 4.73
CA GLU A 922 30.43 24.13 4.71
C GLU A 922 31.90 24.55 4.84
N ARG A 923 32.80 23.66 5.25
CA ARG A 923 34.21 23.95 5.57
C ARG A 923 35.21 23.25 4.67
N GLN A 924 34.79 22.19 3.97
CA GLN A 924 35.61 21.43 3.02
C GLN A 924 35.41 21.94 1.60
N THR A 925 36.40 21.69 0.73
CA THR A 925 36.39 22.23 -0.64
C THR A 925 36.23 21.15 -1.71
N ASP A 926 36.73 19.93 -1.47
CA ASP A 926 36.84 18.92 -2.55
C ASP A 926 36.07 17.63 -2.22
N PHE A 927 36.39 17.00 -1.07
CA PHE A 927 35.83 15.72 -0.68
C PHE A 927 35.42 15.69 0.80
N VAL A 928 34.34 14.96 1.08
CA VAL A 928 33.97 14.51 2.43
C VAL A 928 33.71 13.02 2.37
N PHE A 929 34.36 12.26 3.24
CA PHE A 929 34.13 10.83 3.36
C PHE A 929 33.06 10.54 4.41
N ILE A 930 32.24 9.51 4.17
CA ILE A 930 31.33 8.95 5.17
C ILE A 930 31.77 7.53 5.51
N ASP A 931 31.94 7.26 6.79
CA ASP A 931 32.27 5.96 7.35
C ASP A 931 31.03 5.32 7.97
N GLY A 932 30.40 4.30 7.37
CA GLY A 932 30.53 3.80 6.00
C GLY A 932 29.14 3.61 5.35
N TRP A 933 29.10 3.05 4.16
CA TRP A 933 27.88 2.62 3.48
C TRP A 933 27.27 1.40 4.18
N ASN A 934 28.07 0.33 4.32
CA ASN A 934 27.65 -1.00 4.72
C ASN A 934 28.51 -1.64 5.83
N ALA A 935 29.18 -0.86 6.70
CA ALA A 935 30.00 -1.43 7.77
C ALA A 935 29.15 -1.94 8.96
N TRP A 936 28.34 -2.96 8.71
CA TRP A 936 27.36 -3.51 9.66
C TRP A 936 27.98 -4.08 10.94
N SER A 937 29.14 -4.73 10.85
CA SER A 937 29.87 -5.26 12.03
C SER A 937 30.24 -4.17 13.03
N ASP A 938 30.57 -2.99 12.53
CA ASP A 938 31.01 -1.84 13.32
C ASP A 938 29.84 -0.92 13.73
N GLY A 939 28.65 -1.16 13.17
CA GLY A 939 27.49 -0.31 13.37
C GLY A 939 27.60 1.05 12.66
N ALA A 940 28.55 1.22 11.74
CA ALA A 940 28.82 2.45 11.01
C ALA A 940 28.30 2.32 9.56
N TYR A 941 27.00 2.46 9.36
CA TYR A 941 26.38 2.22 8.06
C TYR A 941 25.25 3.20 7.73
N LEU A 942 25.16 3.56 6.45
CA LEU A 942 24.07 4.33 5.86
C LEU A 942 22.94 3.44 5.34
N GLU A 943 23.20 2.17 5.07
CA GLU A 943 22.16 1.26 4.57
C GLU A 943 20.90 1.25 5.48
N PRO A 944 19.70 1.09 4.89
CA PRO A 944 18.47 1.06 5.67
C PRO A 944 18.39 -0.14 6.59
N ASP A 945 17.89 0.08 7.82
CA ASP A 945 17.67 -0.96 8.82
C ASP A 945 16.21 -0.98 9.32
N ASP A 946 15.85 -2.00 10.08
CA ASP A 946 14.50 -2.21 10.62
C ASP A 946 14.10 -1.29 11.78
N ARG A 947 15.04 -0.52 12.33
CA ARG A 947 14.82 0.38 13.49
C ARG A 947 14.62 1.82 13.05
N ASP A 948 15.57 2.35 12.30
CA ASP A 948 15.67 3.74 11.86
C ASP A 948 15.30 3.90 10.38
N GLY A 949 15.09 2.81 9.64
CA GLY A 949 14.72 2.85 8.23
C GLY A 949 15.75 3.61 7.40
N ARG A 950 15.26 4.58 6.60
CA ARG A 950 16.08 5.47 5.76
C ARG A 950 16.54 6.76 6.46
N ALA A 951 16.40 6.88 7.78
CA ALA A 951 16.61 8.15 8.48
C ALA A 951 18.01 8.77 8.23
N PHE A 952 19.09 7.99 8.29
CA PHE A 952 20.46 8.47 8.03
C PHE A 952 20.64 8.92 6.57
N LEU A 953 20.11 8.17 5.61
CA LEU A 953 20.15 8.55 4.20
C LEU A 953 19.36 9.85 3.93
N ASN A 954 18.21 10.00 4.57
CA ASN A 954 17.41 11.22 4.49
C ASN A 954 18.14 12.40 5.15
N ALA A 955 18.86 12.18 6.25
CA ALA A 955 19.76 13.15 6.86
C ALA A 955 20.93 13.54 5.93
N THR A 956 21.59 12.57 5.27
CA THR A 956 22.62 12.83 4.25
C THR A 956 22.06 13.71 3.14
N ARG A 957 20.85 13.39 2.66
CA ARG A 957 20.17 14.17 1.63
C ARG A 957 19.88 15.59 2.08
N ARG A 958 19.41 15.81 3.31
CA ARG A 958 19.13 17.15 3.84
C ARG A 958 20.41 17.96 4.03
N ALA A 959 21.48 17.35 4.56
CA ALA A 959 22.77 17.99 4.74
C ALA A 959 23.41 18.42 3.42
N THR A 960 23.38 17.53 2.41
CA THR A 960 23.98 17.79 1.08
C THR A 960 23.16 18.74 0.21
N ARG A 961 21.85 18.86 0.43
CA ARG A 961 20.95 19.71 -0.39
C ARG A 961 20.52 21.01 0.28
N GLY A 962 20.96 21.28 1.52
CA GLY A 962 20.86 22.60 2.14
C GLY A 962 19.60 22.94 2.91
N LEU A 963 18.68 22.00 3.13
CA LEU A 963 17.32 22.34 3.58
C LEU A 963 17.08 22.03 5.07
N SER A 964 17.31 23.00 5.94
CA SER A 964 16.64 23.11 7.24
C SER A 964 16.36 24.59 7.55
N SER A 965 15.16 24.92 8.01
CA SER A 965 14.82 26.30 8.37
C SER A 965 15.63 26.72 9.59
N GLY A 966 16.16 27.95 9.62
CA GLY A 966 16.94 28.46 10.75
C GLY A 966 16.22 28.34 12.12
N LYS A 967 14.88 28.35 12.12
CA LYS A 967 14.06 28.11 13.33
C LYS A 967 14.14 26.68 13.85
N VAL A 968 14.19 25.69 12.96
CA VAL A 968 14.39 24.27 13.33
C VAL A 968 15.79 24.05 13.87
N LEU A 969 16.79 24.75 13.33
CA LEU A 969 18.17 24.70 13.82
C LEU A 969 18.32 25.29 15.23
N VAL A 970 17.69 26.44 15.52
CA VAL A 970 17.73 27.10 16.84
C VAL A 970 16.99 26.31 17.90
N ARG A 971 15.80 25.76 17.58
CA ARG A 971 15.05 24.87 18.47
C ARG A 971 15.87 23.60 18.80
N ARG A 972 16.49 23.00 17.79
CA ARG A 972 17.33 21.79 17.96
C ARG A 972 18.63 22.08 18.73
N LEU A 973 19.27 23.23 18.53
CA LEU A 973 20.43 23.65 19.33
C LEU A 973 20.09 23.82 20.82
N ARG A 974 18.91 24.36 21.14
CA ARG A 974 18.39 24.49 22.51
C ARG A 974 18.17 23.12 23.16
N ASP A 975 17.61 22.19 22.41
CA ASP A 975 17.33 20.83 22.87
C ASP A 975 18.62 20.01 23.02
N THR A 976 19.59 20.19 22.13
CA THR A 976 20.90 19.54 22.22
C THR A 976 21.73 20.08 23.38
N LEU A 977 21.80 21.41 23.60
CA LEU A 977 22.69 22.00 24.61
C LEU A 977 22.18 21.89 26.06
N GLY A 978 20.89 21.65 26.27
CA GLY A 978 20.28 21.60 27.61
C GLY A 978 20.23 22.98 28.30
N ASN A 979 19.77 23.03 29.56
CA ASN A 979 19.65 24.27 30.35
C ASN A 979 21.03 24.88 30.67
N VAL A 980 21.59 25.64 29.75
CA VAL A 980 22.80 26.42 29.96
C VAL A 980 22.42 27.74 30.65
N ASN A 981 22.82 27.90 31.92
CA ASN A 981 22.66 29.17 32.65
C ASN A 981 23.85 30.11 32.41
N GLY A 982 23.62 31.43 32.46
CA GLY A 982 24.64 32.47 32.27
C GLY A 982 24.63 33.11 30.87
N ASP A 983 25.74 33.73 30.49
CA ASP A 983 25.88 34.52 29.25
C ASP A 983 25.50 33.75 27.97
N THR A 984 25.72 32.42 27.94
CA THR A 984 25.34 31.54 26.83
C THR A 984 23.82 31.41 26.65
N GLY A 985 23.05 31.39 27.74
CA GLY A 985 21.58 31.37 27.69
C GLY A 985 20.99 32.71 27.27
N ARG A 986 21.68 33.81 27.61
CA ARG A 986 21.34 35.17 27.15
C ARG A 986 21.62 35.35 25.66
N LEU A 987 22.79 34.88 25.20
CA LEU A 987 23.18 34.83 23.78
C LEU A 987 22.23 33.97 22.93
N LEU A 988 21.73 32.84 23.45
CA LEU A 988 20.72 32.02 22.78
C LEU A 988 19.36 32.70 22.67
N SER A 989 18.99 33.52 23.65
CA SER A 989 17.76 34.32 23.64
C SER A 989 17.87 35.54 22.71
N GLU A 990 19.05 36.16 22.64
CA GLU A 990 19.39 37.20 21.67
C GLU A 990 19.49 36.63 20.24
N LEU A 991 19.99 35.39 20.07
CA LEU A 991 19.95 34.64 18.80
C LEU A 991 18.52 34.44 18.32
N ASP A 992 17.60 34.08 19.22
CA ASP A 992 16.18 33.87 18.92
C ASP A 992 15.52 35.19 18.44
N GLN A 993 15.92 36.34 19.01
CA GLN A 993 15.48 37.68 18.60
C GLN A 993 16.12 38.19 17.30
N VAL A 994 17.38 37.84 17.04
CA VAL A 994 18.12 38.29 15.84
C VAL A 994 17.78 37.45 14.61
N VAL A 995 17.61 36.13 14.78
CA VAL A 995 17.12 35.21 13.72
C VAL A 995 15.68 35.54 13.31
N SER A 996 14.91 36.17 14.20
CA SER A 996 13.58 36.70 13.89
C SER A 996 13.58 38.10 13.24
N MET A 997 14.74 38.77 13.07
CA MET A 997 14.83 40.16 12.58
C MET A 997 15.62 40.42 11.28
N HIS A 998 15.99 39.39 10.48
CA HIS A 998 16.70 39.42 9.16
C HIS A 998 18.23 39.25 9.12
N GLU A 999 18.66 38.63 8.00
CA GLU A 999 19.91 37.92 7.68
C GLU A 999 21.19 38.77 7.45
N ARG A 1000 21.33 39.97 8.00
CA ARG A 1000 22.45 40.87 7.61
C ARG A 1000 23.65 40.99 8.57
N SER A 1001 23.62 40.45 9.79
CA SER A 1001 24.67 40.72 10.81
C SER A 1001 25.64 39.57 11.11
N ARG A 1002 26.15 38.88 10.08
CA ARG A 1002 27.13 37.78 10.26
C ARG A 1002 28.48 38.25 10.81
N ASP A 1003 28.87 39.51 10.56
CA ASP A 1003 30.20 40.02 10.93
C ASP A 1003 30.26 40.60 12.36
N GLU A 1004 29.12 41.01 12.93
CA GLU A 1004 29.02 41.45 14.33
C GLU A 1004 29.05 40.26 15.31
N LEU A 1005 28.63 39.08 14.84
CA LEU A 1005 28.53 37.85 15.63
C LEU A 1005 29.90 37.27 16.01
N SER A 1006 30.92 37.41 15.15
CA SER A 1006 32.29 36.95 15.45
C SER A 1006 32.93 37.76 16.58
N ALA A 1007 32.62 39.05 16.71
CA ALA A 1007 33.20 39.93 17.72
C ALA A 1007 32.64 39.69 19.14
N LEU A 1008 31.38 39.24 19.25
CA LEU A 1008 30.71 38.97 20.53
C LEU A 1008 31.13 37.62 21.14
N ILE A 1009 31.45 36.63 20.29
CA ILE A 1009 31.91 35.30 20.72
C ILE A 1009 33.30 35.38 21.37
N GLU A 1010 34.18 36.25 20.87
CA GLU A 1010 35.50 36.48 21.48
C GLU A 1010 35.42 37.14 22.87
N ALA A 1011 34.40 37.98 23.11
CA ALA A 1011 34.22 38.66 24.39
C ALA A 1011 33.63 37.77 25.49
N ALA A 1012 32.73 36.84 25.12
CA ALA A 1012 32.02 35.97 26.08
C ALA A 1012 32.89 34.84 26.66
N LEU A 1013 34.00 34.47 26.01
CA LEU A 1013 34.91 33.41 26.48
C LEU A 1013 35.76 33.82 27.70
N VAL A 1014 35.68 35.07 28.15
CA VAL A 1014 36.54 35.62 29.20
C VAL A 1014 35.90 35.65 30.61
N THR A 1015 34.58 35.48 30.75
CA THR A 1015 33.86 35.92 31.98
C THR A 1015 33.12 34.87 32.82
N SER A 1016 33.09 33.58 32.47
CA SER A 1016 32.29 32.60 33.27
C SER A 1016 33.02 32.06 34.51
N ASN A 1017 33.05 32.85 35.57
CA ASN A 1017 33.34 32.42 36.95
C ASN A 1017 32.33 33.09 37.92
N SER A 1018 31.32 32.35 38.40
CA SER A 1018 30.67 32.45 39.76
C SER A 1018 29.19 31.98 39.83
N ASN A 1019 28.80 31.52 41.03
CA ASN A 1019 27.65 30.67 41.46
C ASN A 1019 26.34 31.39 41.90
N GLY A 1020 25.22 30.62 41.96
CA GLY A 1020 24.08 30.73 42.93
C GLY A 1020 22.81 31.46 42.43
N SER A 1021 21.53 31.22 42.83
CA SER A 1021 20.79 30.39 43.81
C SER A 1021 19.25 30.43 43.50
N SER A 1022 18.40 29.70 44.27
CA SER A 1022 17.03 29.20 43.98
C SER A 1022 15.80 29.99 44.53
N MET A 1023 14.55 29.63 44.10
CA MET A 1023 13.29 29.72 44.91
C MET A 1023 12.11 28.86 44.36
N GLN A 1024 11.21 28.35 45.24
CA GLN A 1024 10.08 27.38 45.04
C GLN A 1024 8.68 27.94 45.42
N ARG A 1025 7.56 27.34 44.93
CA ARG A 1025 6.18 27.25 45.54
C ARG A 1025 5.35 26.03 45.01
N GLY A 1026 4.39 25.49 45.79
CA GLY A 1026 3.53 24.28 45.48
C GLY A 1026 2.01 24.38 45.86
N VAL A 1027 1.17 23.35 45.60
CA VAL A 1027 -0.34 23.33 45.68
C VAL A 1027 -0.98 21.98 46.18
N LEU A 1028 -2.31 21.95 46.44
CA LEU A 1028 -3.17 21.06 47.28
C LEU A 1028 -4.06 20.02 46.51
N ILE A 1029 -4.68 19.06 47.23
CA ILE A 1029 -5.34 17.84 46.68
C ILE A 1029 -6.70 17.54 47.36
N SER A 1030 -7.70 17.00 46.64
CA SER A 1030 -8.96 16.46 47.20
C SER A 1030 -9.44 15.17 46.50
N PRO A 1031 -10.04 14.17 47.20
CA PRO A 1031 -10.49 12.89 46.61
C PRO A 1031 -12.03 12.81 46.37
N ARG A 1032 -12.45 12.00 45.39
CA ARG A 1032 -13.84 11.49 45.24
C ARG A 1032 -13.85 10.01 44.78
N VAL A 1033 -14.86 9.27 45.25
CA VAL A 1033 -15.08 7.82 45.06
C VAL A 1033 -16.07 7.57 43.90
N PHE A 1034 -15.88 6.49 43.13
CA PHE A 1034 -16.78 6.05 42.05
C PHE A 1034 -17.20 4.57 42.17
N GLU A 1035 -18.45 4.24 41.79
CA GLU A 1035 -19.05 2.88 41.70
C GLU A 1035 -18.95 2.26 40.28
N ALA A 1036 -19.22 0.95 40.16
CA ALA A 1036 -18.39 -0.05 39.46
C ALA A 1036 -18.89 -0.70 38.13
N SER A 1037 -17.95 -1.22 37.31
CA SER A 1037 -17.94 -2.54 36.59
C SER A 1037 -16.55 -2.80 35.91
N PRO A 1038 -16.19 -4.02 35.46
CA PRO A 1038 -15.85 -5.24 36.20
C PRO A 1038 -14.33 -5.32 36.48
N GLY A 1039 -13.82 -4.44 37.33
CA GLY A 1039 -12.46 -4.49 37.89
C GLY A 1039 -12.42 -3.57 39.10
N ARG A 1040 -11.70 -3.95 40.17
CA ARG A 1040 -11.52 -3.10 41.35
C ARG A 1040 -10.04 -2.92 41.64
N VAL A 1041 -9.62 -1.66 41.73
CA VAL A 1041 -8.25 -1.26 42.06
C VAL A 1041 -8.30 -0.15 43.10
N SER A 1042 -7.47 -0.24 44.13
CA SER A 1042 -7.36 0.76 45.19
C SER A 1042 -5.91 0.94 45.64
N VAL A 1043 -5.56 2.18 46.01
CA VAL A 1043 -4.32 2.52 46.71
C VAL A 1043 -4.68 2.96 48.12
N ASP A 1044 -4.28 2.18 49.10
CA ASP A 1044 -4.66 2.36 50.49
C ASP A 1044 -3.50 2.87 51.36
N ALA A 1045 -2.26 2.88 50.85
CA ALA A 1045 -1.12 3.52 51.52
C ALA A 1045 -0.05 4.05 50.55
N ILE A 1046 0.52 5.22 50.90
CA ILE A 1046 1.63 5.88 50.19
C ILE A 1046 2.63 6.40 51.22
N GLY A 1047 3.87 5.90 51.22
CA GLY A 1047 4.96 6.40 52.08
C GLY A 1047 5.90 5.32 52.63
N THR A 1048 7.00 5.76 53.28
CA THR A 1048 8.08 4.90 53.83
C THR A 1048 7.94 4.54 55.31
N LEU A 1049 6.85 4.90 55.99
CA LEU A 1049 6.61 4.55 57.39
C LEU A 1049 5.62 3.38 57.50
N ILE A 1050 6.12 2.24 58.00
CA ILE A 1050 5.32 1.04 58.31
C ILE A 1050 4.46 1.34 59.57
N GLY A 1051 3.14 1.54 59.41
CA GLY A 1051 2.15 1.73 60.49
C GLY A 1051 0.73 2.03 59.97
N PRO A 1052 -0.36 1.78 60.73
CA PRO A 1052 -1.64 1.31 60.17
C PRO A 1052 -2.49 2.40 59.50
N GLN A 1053 -3.01 2.05 58.32
CA GLN A 1053 -4.13 2.67 57.58
C GLN A 1053 -4.20 4.21 57.56
N ILE A 1054 -3.86 4.81 56.42
CA ILE A 1054 -4.25 6.19 56.11
C ILE A 1054 -5.74 6.18 55.73
N HIS A 1055 -6.61 6.09 56.71
CA HIS A 1055 -7.97 6.63 56.59
C HIS A 1055 -7.94 8.07 57.09
N GLY A 1056 -7.92 9.02 56.15
CA GLY A 1056 -8.33 10.40 56.41
C GLY A 1056 -7.41 11.25 57.29
N THR A 1057 -6.12 11.35 56.99
CA THR A 1057 -5.29 12.46 57.51
C THR A 1057 -5.05 13.51 56.43
N ALA A 1058 -5.26 14.78 56.81
CA ALA A 1058 -5.19 15.97 55.93
C ALA A 1058 -3.79 16.57 55.82
N ASP A 1059 -2.75 15.85 56.28
CA ASP A 1059 -1.39 16.39 56.35
C ASP A 1059 -0.54 15.93 55.16
N PRO A 1060 0.23 16.84 54.53
CA PRO A 1060 1.11 16.51 53.41
C PRO A 1060 2.22 15.55 53.86
N VAL A 1061 2.38 14.42 53.16
CA VAL A 1061 3.45 13.46 53.42
C VAL A 1061 4.75 13.98 52.78
N MET A 1062 5.67 14.46 53.62
CA MET A 1062 7.04 14.80 53.22
C MET A 1062 7.88 13.51 53.14
N LEU A 1063 8.54 13.30 52.00
CA LEU A 1063 9.33 12.10 51.74
C LEU A 1063 10.81 12.32 52.09
N ASP A 1064 11.26 11.77 53.22
CA ASP A 1064 12.66 11.76 53.67
C ASP A 1064 13.39 10.48 53.21
N GLY A 1065 13.24 10.11 51.94
CA GLY A 1065 13.78 8.84 51.44
C GLY A 1065 14.15 8.88 49.98
N HIS A 1066 15.05 7.99 49.56
CA HIS A 1066 15.42 7.84 48.15
C HIS A 1066 14.29 7.23 47.30
N HIS A 1067 13.26 6.64 47.92
CA HIS A 1067 12.14 6.00 47.25
C HIS A 1067 10.80 6.27 47.96
N VAL A 1068 9.70 6.29 47.20
CA VAL A 1068 8.32 6.19 47.71
C VAL A 1068 7.81 4.78 47.47
N THR A 1069 7.24 4.17 48.50
CA THR A 1069 6.54 2.88 48.36
C THR A 1069 5.03 3.09 48.38
N PHE A 1070 4.34 2.46 47.45
CA PHE A 1070 2.90 2.46 47.28
C PHE A 1070 2.39 1.06 47.55
N ARG A 1071 1.36 0.92 48.39
CA ARG A 1071 0.70 -0.35 48.65
C ARG A 1071 -0.78 -0.24 48.36
N GLY A 1072 -1.32 -1.27 47.72
CA GLY A 1072 -2.73 -1.34 47.40
C GLY A 1072 -3.18 -2.73 47.06
N TRP A 1073 -4.37 -2.84 46.49
CA TRP A 1073 -4.93 -4.10 46.04
C TRP A 1073 -5.65 -3.95 44.70
N ALA A 1074 -5.67 -5.03 43.92
CA ALA A 1074 -6.29 -5.07 42.60
C ALA A 1074 -6.89 -6.45 42.33
N HIS A 1075 -8.07 -6.49 41.71
CA HIS A 1075 -8.74 -7.72 41.28
C HIS A 1075 -9.34 -7.55 39.87
N SER A 1076 -8.94 -8.43 38.94
CA SER A 1076 -9.61 -8.62 37.65
C SER A 1076 -10.63 -9.75 37.79
N GLY A 1077 -11.92 -9.46 37.53
CA GLY A 1077 -12.99 -10.45 37.64
C GLY A 1077 -13.04 -11.48 36.51
N VAL A 1078 -12.09 -11.48 35.56
CA VAL A 1078 -12.21 -12.22 34.29
C VAL A 1078 -10.93 -13.00 33.90
N ALA A 1079 -9.79 -12.82 34.58
CA ALA A 1079 -8.52 -13.44 34.19
C ALA A 1079 -7.63 -13.82 35.38
N ASP A 1080 -6.77 -14.83 35.16
CA ASP A 1080 -5.69 -15.24 36.08
C ASP A 1080 -4.83 -14.02 36.46
N PRO A 1081 -4.73 -13.66 37.75
CA PRO A 1081 -3.97 -12.50 38.22
C PRO A 1081 -2.50 -12.49 37.80
N ASN A 1082 -1.92 -13.62 37.41
CA ASN A 1082 -0.53 -13.71 36.92
C ASN A 1082 -0.30 -13.10 35.53
N VAL A 1083 -1.36 -12.81 34.78
CA VAL A 1083 -1.29 -12.31 33.39
C VAL A 1083 -1.58 -10.81 33.31
N VAL A 1084 -1.92 -10.17 34.43
CA VAL A 1084 -2.35 -8.77 34.47
C VAL A 1084 -1.22 -7.85 34.92
N ASP A 1085 -0.71 -7.06 33.98
CA ASP A 1085 0.24 -5.98 34.27
C ASP A 1085 -0.48 -4.81 34.95
N LEU A 1086 0.06 -4.37 36.10
CA LEU A 1086 -0.34 -3.10 36.73
C LEU A 1086 0.79 -2.09 36.56
N PHE A 1087 0.40 -0.87 36.23
CA PHE A 1087 1.29 0.26 36.07
C PHE A 1087 0.84 1.41 36.98
N LEU A 1088 1.78 2.04 37.67
CA LEU A 1088 1.62 3.31 38.37
C LEU A 1088 1.90 4.43 37.37
N VAL A 1089 1.00 5.40 37.27
CA VAL A 1089 1.16 6.58 36.40
C VAL A 1089 1.25 7.82 37.29
N LEU A 1090 2.33 8.57 37.14
CA LEU A 1090 2.56 9.85 37.81
C LEU A 1090 2.38 10.98 36.79
N THR A 1091 1.32 11.76 36.95
CA THR A 1091 1.01 12.89 36.08
C THR A 1091 1.36 14.20 36.77
N SER A 1092 2.19 15.04 36.15
CA SER A 1092 2.46 16.41 36.62
C SER A 1092 2.66 17.36 35.44
N GLY A 1093 2.01 18.53 35.47
CA GLY A 1093 2.21 19.56 34.45
C GLY A 1093 1.87 19.17 33.00
N GLY A 1094 1.13 18.07 32.79
CA GLY A 1094 0.80 17.54 31.45
C GLY A 1094 1.73 16.42 30.96
N GLU A 1095 2.73 16.02 31.74
CA GLU A 1095 3.59 14.87 31.46
C GLU A 1095 3.22 13.67 32.35
N ASP A 1096 3.09 12.50 31.73
CA ASP A 1096 2.82 11.23 32.40
C ASP A 1096 4.10 10.39 32.50
N ARG A 1097 4.38 9.87 33.69
CA ARG A 1097 5.48 8.93 33.93
C ARG A 1097 4.94 7.61 34.43
N VAL A 1098 5.28 6.52 33.75
CA VAL A 1098 4.68 5.20 33.98
C VAL A 1098 5.70 4.23 34.57
N TYR A 1099 5.35 3.58 35.67
CA TYR A 1099 6.17 2.60 36.38
C TYR A 1099 5.42 1.28 36.48
N ARG A 1100 6.00 0.17 36.01
CA ARG A 1100 5.41 -1.16 36.14
C ARG A 1100 5.55 -1.66 37.58
N VAL A 1101 4.49 -2.27 38.13
CA VAL A 1101 4.49 -2.85 39.47
C VAL A 1101 4.86 -4.32 39.39
N PHE A 1102 6.03 -4.67 39.94
CA PHE A 1102 6.59 -6.01 39.86
C PHE A 1102 6.26 -6.90 41.07
N GLU A 1103 6.09 -6.32 42.27
CA GLU A 1103 5.87 -7.09 43.50
C GLU A 1103 4.38 -7.22 43.84
N ARG A 1104 3.97 -8.46 44.14
CA ARG A 1104 2.60 -8.86 44.48
C ARG A 1104 2.62 -9.68 45.76
N THR A 1105 1.69 -9.42 46.67
CA THR A 1105 1.58 -10.14 47.95
C THR A 1105 0.13 -10.40 48.30
N ALA A 1106 -0.18 -11.56 48.87
CA ALA A 1106 -1.52 -11.85 49.39
C ALA A 1106 -1.87 -10.89 50.53
N ARG A 1107 -3.03 -10.21 50.44
CA ARG A 1107 -3.57 -9.32 51.47
C ARG A 1107 -4.73 -10.05 52.18
N PRO A 1108 -4.56 -10.54 53.42
CA PRO A 1108 -5.54 -11.41 54.08
C PRO A 1108 -6.93 -10.79 54.23
N ASP A 1109 -7.00 -9.47 54.45
CA ASP A 1109 -8.23 -8.67 54.53
C ASP A 1109 -9.01 -8.66 53.21
N VAL A 1110 -8.31 -8.62 52.07
CA VAL A 1110 -8.90 -8.63 50.72
C VAL A 1110 -9.23 -10.06 50.27
N VAL A 1111 -8.36 -11.02 50.58
CA VAL A 1111 -8.53 -12.45 50.26
C VAL A 1111 -9.78 -13.02 50.93
N SER A 1112 -10.11 -12.56 52.14
CA SER A 1112 -11.34 -12.99 52.84
C SER A 1112 -12.63 -12.57 52.12
N ALA A 1113 -12.60 -11.48 51.35
CA ALA A 1113 -13.73 -10.98 50.57
C ALA A 1113 -13.83 -11.64 49.17
N PHE A 1114 -12.75 -12.28 48.70
CA PHE A 1114 -12.63 -12.91 47.37
C PHE A 1114 -11.87 -14.26 47.47
N PRO A 1115 -12.50 -15.31 48.02
CA PRO A 1115 -11.82 -16.55 48.43
C PRO A 1115 -11.33 -17.44 47.27
N ASP A 1116 -11.83 -17.22 46.05
CA ASP A 1116 -11.51 -18.05 44.88
C ASP A 1116 -10.10 -17.78 44.31
N TYR A 1117 -9.45 -16.68 44.70
CA TYR A 1117 -8.11 -16.29 44.21
C TYR A 1117 -7.20 -15.78 45.33
N PRO A 1118 -6.85 -16.62 46.33
CA PRO A 1118 -6.27 -16.17 47.59
C PRO A 1118 -4.83 -15.66 47.52
N GLU A 1119 -4.10 -15.90 46.42
CA GLU A 1119 -2.65 -15.74 46.45
C GLU A 1119 -2.12 -14.34 46.11
N ARG A 1120 -2.86 -13.43 45.43
CA ARG A 1120 -2.24 -12.19 44.88
C ARG A 1120 -3.16 -10.97 44.72
N CYS A 1121 -4.03 -10.69 45.68
CA CYS A 1121 -4.88 -9.49 45.62
C CYS A 1121 -4.15 -8.19 46.01
N GLY A 1122 -2.98 -8.23 46.66
CA GLY A 1122 -2.21 -7.05 47.07
C GLY A 1122 -0.98 -6.77 46.19
N PHE A 1123 -0.54 -5.52 46.14
CA PHE A 1123 0.69 -5.12 45.46
C PHE A 1123 1.49 -4.09 46.26
N GLU A 1124 2.81 -4.09 46.01
CA GLU A 1124 3.75 -3.10 46.49
C GLU A 1124 4.58 -2.59 45.31
N GLY A 1125 4.63 -1.28 45.12
CA GLY A 1125 5.41 -0.64 44.06
C GLY A 1125 6.31 0.44 44.66
N THR A 1126 7.57 0.48 44.26
CA THR A 1126 8.54 1.45 44.78
C THR A 1126 9.04 2.34 43.64
N ILE A 1127 9.03 3.65 43.84
CA ILE A 1127 9.47 4.65 42.87
C ILE A 1127 10.67 5.43 43.43
N PRO A 1128 11.81 5.50 42.73
CA PRO A 1128 12.94 6.32 43.15
C PRO A 1128 12.63 7.82 43.01
N ILE A 1129 12.64 8.55 44.13
CA ILE A 1129 12.25 9.98 44.18
C ILE A 1129 13.25 10.86 43.44
N ARG A 1130 14.54 10.47 43.39
CA ARG A 1130 15.62 11.24 42.74
C ARG A 1130 15.36 11.53 41.26
N GLU A 1131 14.54 10.70 40.61
CA GLU A 1131 14.22 10.81 39.19
C GLU A 1131 13.02 11.73 38.94
N LEU A 1132 12.30 12.13 39.98
CA LEU A 1132 11.13 13.00 39.90
C LEU A 1132 11.52 14.45 40.23
N PRO A 1133 11.25 15.42 39.33
CA PRO A 1133 11.38 16.84 39.64
C PRO A 1133 10.55 17.25 40.88
N PRO A 1134 10.93 18.33 41.59
CA PRO A 1134 10.08 18.87 42.64
C PRO A 1134 8.76 19.40 42.05
N GLY A 1135 7.61 18.95 42.56
CA GLY A 1135 6.29 19.29 42.02
C GLY A 1135 5.16 18.46 42.63
N ASP A 1136 3.92 18.76 42.24
CA ASP A 1136 2.73 18.01 42.64
C ASP A 1136 2.37 16.99 41.55
N TYR A 1137 2.24 15.73 41.92
CA TYR A 1137 2.05 14.58 41.04
C TYR A 1137 0.76 13.86 41.36
N ARG A 1138 -0.09 13.61 40.37
CA ARG A 1138 -1.24 12.71 40.52
C ARG A 1138 -0.78 11.27 40.28
N VAL A 1139 -1.06 10.36 41.21
CA VAL A 1139 -0.69 8.95 41.15
C VAL A 1139 -1.90 8.09 40.79
N GLY A 1140 -1.98 7.65 39.53
CA GLY A 1140 -3.00 6.75 39.01
C GLY A 1140 -2.51 5.30 38.91
N ILE A 1141 -3.44 4.36 38.78
CA ILE A 1141 -3.11 2.98 38.43
C ILE A 1141 -3.82 2.59 37.13
N VAL A 1142 -3.04 1.98 36.24
CA VAL A 1142 -3.52 1.45 34.96
C VAL A 1142 -3.36 -0.06 34.96
N GLN A 1143 -4.44 -0.74 34.62
CA GLN A 1143 -4.46 -2.17 34.40
C GLN A 1143 -4.45 -2.46 32.90
N ARG A 1144 -3.55 -3.33 32.45
CA ARG A 1144 -3.51 -3.76 31.05
C ARG A 1144 -4.54 -4.88 30.81
N THR A 1145 -5.62 -4.51 30.14
CA THR A 1145 -6.60 -5.41 29.51
C THR A 1145 -6.70 -5.08 28.01
N PRO A 1146 -7.33 -5.93 27.16
CA PRO A 1146 -7.52 -5.64 25.72
C PRO A 1146 -8.17 -4.27 25.45
N SER A 1147 -8.96 -3.77 26.41
CA SER A 1147 -9.37 -2.37 26.57
C SER A 1147 -8.70 -1.80 27.82
N ALA A 1148 -7.57 -1.10 27.70
CA ALA A 1148 -6.87 -0.55 28.87
C ALA A 1148 -7.78 0.43 29.64
N THR A 1149 -7.94 0.24 30.95
CA THR A 1149 -8.81 1.09 31.80
C THR A 1149 -7.96 1.88 32.79
N PHE A 1150 -8.13 3.20 32.85
CA PHE A 1150 -7.44 4.13 33.76
C PHE A 1150 -8.32 4.42 34.98
N TYR A 1151 -7.74 4.41 36.19
CA TYR A 1151 -8.46 4.72 37.45
C TYR A 1151 -7.89 5.97 38.15
N ASP A 1152 -8.80 6.81 38.67
CA ASP A 1152 -8.55 8.18 39.16
C ASP A 1152 -7.58 8.22 40.39
N PRO A 1153 -6.68 9.23 40.49
CA PRO A 1153 -5.45 9.14 41.26
C PRO A 1153 -5.47 9.77 42.68
N THR A 1154 -4.62 9.26 43.57
CA THR A 1154 -4.20 9.93 44.82
C THR A 1154 -3.05 10.88 44.49
N THR A 1155 -2.98 12.10 45.03
CA THR A 1155 -1.91 13.04 44.65
C THR A 1155 -0.77 13.05 45.68
N LEU A 1156 0.46 13.22 45.20
CA LEU A 1156 1.75 13.14 45.87
C LEU A 1156 2.53 14.44 45.63
N SER A 1157 3.09 15.06 46.66
CA SER A 1157 3.93 16.27 46.51
C SER A 1157 5.39 15.93 46.78
N VAL A 1158 6.27 16.16 45.80
CA VAL A 1158 7.71 15.95 45.93
C VAL A 1158 8.39 17.31 46.15
N ARG A 1159 8.98 17.51 47.33
CA ARG A 1159 9.71 18.76 47.65
C ARG A 1159 11.20 18.48 47.80
N ARG A 1160 12.02 19.38 47.27
CA ARG A 1160 13.48 19.36 47.46
C ARG A 1160 13.77 19.82 48.90
N ALA A 1161 14.44 18.99 49.69
CA ALA A 1161 14.91 19.34 51.04
C ALA A 1161 16.04 20.37 50.99
#